data_AF-A0AAR2JA85-F1
#
_entry.id   AF-A0AAR2JA85-F1
#
_cell.length_a   1.000
_cell.length_b   1.000
_cell.length_c   1.000
_cell.angle_alpha   90.00
_cell.angle_beta   90.00
_cell.angle_gamma   90.00
#
_symmetry.space_group_name_H-M   'P 1'
#
loop_
_entity.id
_entity.type
_entity.pdbx_description
1 polymer ?
#
loop_
_entity_poly.entity_id
_entity_poly.type
_entity_poly.pdbx_seq_one_letter_code
_entity_poly.pdbx_strand_id
1 'polypeptide(L)'
;LEKEEQKRHEQKRHQQKHSGPKAEKKKKRKQREQDAEQEQDERKRNPRAFAVRSAVRMARNFHRTQDLKTKKHHIPLVDRTPLEPPPIVVVVMGPPKVGKSTLIRCLIKNYTRQKLADICGPVTIVSGKKRRLTFIECNNDINTMIDLAKVADLVLMLIDASFGFEMETFEFLNICQVHGFPRVMGVLTHLDSFKNNKTLNKTKKRLKHRFWTEVYQGAKLFYLSGMVYGEYQTREVKNLGRFISVMKFRPLVWQTSHPYVVADRMEDLTDPEAIRLNPKCDRTVSLYGYLRGTFLKNKCQIHIPGVGDFSVADASFLPDPCPLPEMLKKRALNERERLLYAPMAGVGGLVYDKDAVYIDMPGSHVSHQQEEVRPTTELVQSLMGTHTTLDAKMAASKVSLFTGTAALTPEEVQDNSGKQGPVESRVWDAETQRERRKAIFAEEDDEGSDEEDSEEEDNEELESEEEETEEEAEQEKKEVREERKAMKEDAPPIKRQKLEERAQVSGAVVEMPVFADSEDELEKSEGEEETEEEESDEDDEDEKEVEEEEMEEEEKKKKDRKVDEEEEEDEDSSEVEEQENVKAPGKEAAQSKMLPADEEVKTDVEEKTEPGLETAGALRWKEDLAQKATEAYLRQQRAAPNVRKLVYGADNEEEELGGLFRVSRPEKSKKIRADAVDCSRFQPDAGHDWDQEEMLASIRDCFVTGKWEGDKDASTLLKEDDELYGDFEDLETGEVHKAKGDKTEGENHDDDEENEEEEAPLVKVDDDEAQKNKRLEKKKRLKERFNAEYDDGDATYFDDLKEEMQKQAELNRAEFEDMDDETRVQYEGFRPGMYVRLEIPALPCEFVTNFDPHYPIILGGLGASEGNIGYLQMRLKKHRWYNRILKTRDPLILSLGWRRFQTMPLYHIEDHNGRHRLLKYTPEHMHCGASIWGPITPQGTGFLAVQSVAGTQANFRIAATGVVLDLDKSVTIVKKLKLTGYPYKIFKNTCFIQGMFNTVLEVAKFEGASIRTVSGLKGQIKKALRTPPGAFRATFEDRALMSDIVFLRSWYPVSVPQLYNPVTSLLMPVGQKDAWTGMRTVGQLKHDLGIKNKPNKDSLYKPVVRQKRHFNPLHIPKTLQKALPFKSKPKNQEAKGKTPLDLRRPAVIREPHERKVAALLTALGTVYNHKNKKAQAEQHMKHKDFLKQKEKEEVVKQKRLKEERKKIYRAMGQKEKKKLKSSLKGASKDN
;
A
#
# COMPACT_ATOMS: atom_id res chain seq x y z
N LEU A 1 -58.42 12.22 -72.26
CA LEU A 1 -57.86 11.51 -73.42
C LEU A 1 -57.37 10.15 -72.94
N GLU A 2 -57.42 9.16 -73.83
CA GLU A 2 -57.89 7.79 -73.57
C GLU A 2 -57.00 6.88 -72.71
N LYS A 3 -57.58 5.73 -72.33
CA LYS A 3 -56.89 4.51 -71.88
C LYS A 3 -56.53 3.63 -73.09
N GLU A 4 -55.84 2.51 -72.81
CA GLU A 4 -55.58 1.38 -73.74
C GLU A 4 -54.62 1.74 -74.91
N GLU A 5 -53.86 0.84 -75.55
CA GLU A 5 -53.49 -0.58 -75.32
C GLU A 5 -51.92 -0.64 -75.16
N GLN A 6 -51.14 -1.74 -75.10
CA GLN A 6 -51.34 -3.16 -75.40
C GLN A 6 -50.93 -4.10 -74.24
N LYS A 7 -51.51 -5.31 -74.16
CA LYS A 7 -50.83 -6.47 -73.52
C LYS A 7 -50.26 -7.41 -74.58
N ARG A 8 -48.94 -7.47 -74.73
CA ARG A 8 -48.27 -8.58 -75.46
C ARG A 8 -47.76 -9.64 -74.48
N HIS A 9 -48.15 -10.88 -74.70
CA HIS A 9 -47.61 -12.05 -74.00
C HIS A 9 -46.30 -12.48 -74.66
N GLU A 10 -45.16 -12.24 -74.00
CA GLU A 10 -43.94 -12.99 -74.29
C GLU A 10 -43.90 -14.28 -73.46
N GLN A 11 -43.43 -15.36 -74.09
CA GLN A 11 -43.37 -16.68 -73.46
C GLN A 11 -42.23 -16.74 -72.43
N LYS A 12 -42.48 -17.39 -71.28
CA LYS A 12 -41.44 -17.64 -70.27
C LYS A 12 -40.33 -18.51 -70.86
N ARG A 13 -39.16 -17.94 -71.12
CA ARG A 13 -37.95 -18.71 -71.47
C ARG A 13 -37.61 -19.67 -70.33
N HIS A 14 -37.45 -20.95 -70.66
CA HIS A 14 -37.07 -21.97 -69.70
C HIS A 14 -35.63 -21.73 -69.23
N GLN A 15 -35.37 -21.72 -67.91
CA GLN A 15 -33.98 -21.70 -67.42
C GLN A 15 -33.31 -23.04 -67.75
N GLN A 16 -32.10 -22.97 -68.33
CA GLN A 16 -31.21 -24.12 -68.42
C GLN A 16 -30.67 -24.46 -67.01
N LYS A 17 -30.37 -25.75 -66.77
CA LYS A 17 -29.83 -26.23 -65.50
C LYS A 17 -28.35 -25.84 -65.35
N HIS A 18 -28.08 -24.58 -64.99
CA HIS A 18 -26.74 -24.17 -64.58
C HIS A 18 -26.32 -24.96 -63.33
N SER A 19 -25.14 -25.58 -63.39
CA SER A 19 -24.57 -26.33 -62.27
C SER A 19 -24.28 -25.38 -61.11
N GLY A 20 -24.90 -25.62 -59.95
CA GLY A 20 -24.90 -24.66 -58.85
C GLY A 20 -23.50 -24.37 -58.25
N PRO A 21 -23.35 -23.34 -57.40
CA PRO A 21 -22.05 -22.78 -56.97
C PRO A 21 -21.04 -23.74 -56.30
N LYS A 22 -21.42 -24.99 -56.00
CA LYS A 22 -20.48 -26.06 -55.61
C LYS A 22 -19.61 -26.52 -56.79
N ALA A 23 -20.14 -26.56 -58.01
CA ALA A 23 -19.41 -27.02 -59.20
C ALA A 23 -18.32 -26.03 -59.64
N GLU A 24 -18.64 -24.74 -59.73
CA GLU A 24 -17.66 -23.68 -60.02
C GLU A 24 -16.55 -23.63 -58.96
N LYS A 25 -16.89 -23.79 -57.68
CA LYS A 25 -15.88 -23.90 -56.61
C LYS A 25 -14.98 -25.12 -56.76
N LYS A 26 -15.47 -26.23 -57.33
CA LYS A 26 -14.65 -27.43 -57.59
C LYS A 26 -13.73 -27.23 -58.81
N LYS A 27 -14.17 -26.53 -59.87
CA LYS A 27 -13.30 -26.12 -60.99
C LYS A 27 -12.23 -25.09 -60.56
N LYS A 28 -12.63 -24.01 -59.86
CA LYS A 28 -11.70 -22.98 -59.33
C LYS A 28 -10.79 -23.47 -58.22
N ARG A 29 -11.08 -24.64 -57.62
CA ARG A 29 -10.14 -25.37 -56.77
C ARG A 29 -9.09 -26.08 -57.63
N LYS A 30 -9.49 -26.89 -58.61
CA LYS A 30 -8.54 -27.58 -59.52
C LYS A 30 -7.58 -26.64 -60.26
N GLN A 31 -8.04 -25.50 -60.77
CA GLN A 31 -7.13 -24.54 -61.43
C GLN A 31 -6.10 -23.95 -60.45
N ARG A 32 -6.46 -23.82 -59.16
CA ARG A 32 -5.53 -23.39 -58.10
C ARG A 32 -4.67 -24.51 -57.51
N GLU A 33 -4.89 -25.75 -57.94
CA GLU A 33 -4.07 -26.90 -57.56
C GLU A 33 -2.92 -27.11 -58.59
N GLN A 34 -2.80 -26.23 -59.60
CA GLN A 34 -1.69 -26.22 -60.58
C GLN A 34 -0.82 -24.95 -60.46
N ASP A 35 -1.40 -23.77 -60.23
CA ASP A 35 -0.67 -22.48 -60.14
C ASP A 35 0.06 -22.24 -58.78
N ALA A 36 0.39 -23.27 -57.99
CA ALA A 36 0.55 -23.12 -56.53
C ALA A 36 1.74 -23.85 -55.87
N GLU A 37 2.80 -24.16 -56.61
CA GLU A 37 3.92 -24.95 -56.06
C GLU A 37 4.85 -24.19 -55.09
N GLN A 38 4.75 -22.85 -55.01
CA GLN A 38 5.60 -22.00 -54.15
C GLN A 38 4.88 -21.30 -52.97
N GLU A 39 3.54 -21.29 -52.88
CA GLU A 39 2.79 -20.74 -51.72
C GLU A 39 2.28 -21.83 -50.75
N GLN A 40 3.08 -22.88 -50.51
CA GLN A 40 2.53 -24.14 -49.94
C GLN A 40 2.21 -24.12 -48.44
N ASP A 41 3.08 -23.61 -47.57
CA ASP A 41 3.03 -24.00 -46.16
C ASP A 41 1.94 -23.30 -45.32
N GLU A 42 1.64 -22.02 -45.60
CA GLU A 42 0.47 -21.35 -45.00
C GLU A 42 -0.89 -21.92 -45.47
N ARG A 43 -0.91 -22.78 -46.50
CA ARG A 43 -2.15 -23.24 -47.16
C ARG A 43 -2.40 -24.74 -47.16
N LYS A 44 -1.39 -25.57 -46.83
CA LYS A 44 -1.59 -27.00 -46.49
C LYS A 44 -2.58 -27.15 -45.34
N ARG A 45 -2.49 -26.24 -44.37
CA ARG A 45 -3.37 -26.10 -43.21
C ARG A 45 -4.81 -25.71 -43.67
N ASN A 46 -5.82 -26.54 -43.37
CA ASN A 46 -7.21 -26.52 -43.86
C ASN A 46 -8.24 -25.99 -42.81
N PRO A 47 -8.75 -24.74 -42.92
CA PRO A 47 -9.38 -23.98 -41.82
C PRO A 47 -10.79 -24.44 -41.37
N ARG A 48 -11.09 -25.73 -41.53
CA ARG A 48 -12.28 -26.45 -41.12
C ARG A 48 -12.01 -27.64 -40.20
N ALA A 49 -10.76 -28.08 -39.99
CA ALA A 49 -10.43 -29.15 -39.04
C ALA A 49 -10.57 -28.65 -37.57
N PHE A 50 -9.83 -27.60 -37.13
CA PHE A 50 -10.26 -26.82 -35.93
C PHE A 50 -11.52 -25.97 -36.21
N ALA A 51 -12.56 -26.50 -36.85
CA ALA A 51 -13.92 -26.08 -36.55
C ALA A 51 -14.28 -26.57 -35.14
N VAL A 52 -13.68 -25.93 -34.12
CA VAL A 52 -13.74 -26.30 -32.70
C VAL A 52 -15.11 -26.82 -32.30
N ARG A 53 -15.15 -28.06 -31.78
CA ARG A 53 -16.36 -28.88 -31.55
C ARG A 53 -17.55 -28.11 -30.94
N SER A 54 -17.31 -27.08 -30.11
CA SER A 54 -18.33 -26.09 -29.75
C SER A 54 -17.78 -24.66 -29.68
N ALA A 55 -18.04 -23.87 -30.72
CA ALA A 55 -17.72 -22.43 -30.76
C ALA A 55 -18.40 -21.64 -29.62
N VAL A 56 -19.59 -22.05 -29.15
CA VAL A 56 -20.29 -21.38 -28.04
C VAL A 56 -19.61 -21.68 -26.69
N ARG A 57 -19.16 -22.92 -26.45
CA ARG A 57 -18.39 -23.27 -25.25
C ARG A 57 -17.03 -22.57 -25.25
N MET A 58 -16.33 -22.55 -26.40
CA MET A 58 -15.08 -21.81 -26.55
C MET A 58 -15.28 -20.30 -26.32
N ALA A 59 -16.30 -19.67 -26.90
CA ALA A 59 -16.57 -18.25 -26.69
C ALA A 59 -16.86 -17.92 -25.20
N ARG A 60 -17.67 -18.74 -24.52
CA ARG A 60 -17.91 -18.58 -23.07
C ARG A 60 -16.64 -18.74 -22.25
N ASN A 61 -15.80 -19.73 -22.57
CA ASN A 61 -14.52 -19.92 -21.89
C ASN A 61 -13.54 -18.77 -22.16
N PHE A 62 -13.46 -18.29 -23.41
CA PHE A 62 -12.61 -17.15 -23.80
C PHE A 62 -13.04 -15.86 -23.12
N HIS A 63 -14.33 -15.54 -23.09
CA HIS A 63 -14.83 -14.41 -22.31
C HIS A 63 -14.53 -14.58 -20.82
N ARG A 64 -14.75 -15.78 -20.24
CA ARG A 64 -14.42 -16.05 -18.83
C ARG A 64 -12.91 -15.93 -18.53
N THR A 65 -12.02 -16.34 -19.42
CA THR A 65 -10.56 -16.20 -19.21
C THR A 65 -10.10 -14.77 -19.38
N GLN A 66 -10.66 -14.01 -20.33
CA GLN A 66 -10.40 -12.57 -20.46
C GLN A 66 -10.96 -11.78 -19.26
N ASP A 67 -12.16 -12.13 -18.77
CA ASP A 67 -12.76 -11.62 -17.53
C ASP A 67 -11.95 -11.97 -16.27
N LEU A 68 -11.05 -12.95 -16.34
CA LEU A 68 -10.14 -13.34 -15.27
C LEU A 68 -8.75 -12.72 -15.43
N LYS A 69 -8.22 -12.56 -16.66
CA LYS A 69 -7.01 -11.77 -16.94
C LYS A 69 -7.23 -10.30 -16.55
N THR A 70 -8.32 -9.68 -17.02
CA THR A 70 -8.70 -8.29 -16.67
C THR A 70 -8.88 -8.05 -15.17
N LYS A 71 -9.39 -9.04 -14.42
CA LYS A 71 -9.49 -8.97 -12.95
C LYS A 71 -8.17 -9.21 -12.20
N LYS A 72 -7.12 -9.70 -12.87
CA LYS A 72 -5.76 -9.81 -12.31
C LYS A 72 -4.97 -8.51 -12.49
N HIS A 73 -5.15 -7.80 -13.61
CA HIS A 73 -4.47 -6.53 -13.84
C HIS A 73 -4.83 -5.50 -12.77
N HIS A 74 -3.80 -4.81 -12.28
CA HIS A 74 -3.90 -3.75 -11.28
C HIS A 74 -2.82 -2.71 -11.55
N ILE A 75 -2.82 -1.59 -10.83
CA ILE A 75 -1.68 -0.65 -10.88
C ILE A 75 -0.47 -1.36 -10.26
N PRO A 76 0.64 -1.59 -11.00
CA PRO A 76 1.85 -2.14 -10.42
C PRO A 76 2.43 -1.14 -9.42
N LEU A 77 2.98 -1.66 -8.31
CA LEU A 77 3.58 -0.87 -7.24
C LEU A 77 4.93 -1.49 -6.91
N VAL A 78 5.94 -0.66 -6.63
CA VAL A 78 7.26 -1.14 -6.21
C VAL A 78 7.09 -1.87 -4.88
N ASP A 79 7.36 -3.17 -4.86
CA ASP A 79 7.55 -3.89 -3.61
C ASP A 79 8.94 -3.52 -3.07
N ARG A 80 8.97 -2.97 -1.85
CA ARG A 80 10.20 -2.53 -1.17
C ARG A 80 10.51 -3.42 0.03
N THR A 81 9.94 -4.62 0.09
CA THR A 81 10.22 -5.55 1.19
C THR A 81 11.68 -6.05 1.13
N PRO A 82 12.43 -5.96 2.24
CA PRO A 82 13.79 -6.45 2.35
C PRO A 82 13.84 -7.99 2.39
N LEU A 83 15.04 -8.57 2.36
CA LEU A 83 15.22 -10.03 2.53
C LEU A 83 14.68 -10.50 3.89
N GLU A 84 14.98 -9.75 4.96
CA GLU A 84 14.48 -9.96 6.32
C GLU A 84 13.28 -9.03 6.61
N PRO A 85 12.03 -9.44 6.34
CA PRO A 85 10.89 -8.54 6.50
C PRO A 85 10.72 -8.07 7.96
N PRO A 86 10.43 -6.79 8.21
CA PRO A 86 10.08 -6.32 9.55
C PRO A 86 8.81 -7.01 10.07
N PRO A 87 8.57 -7.01 11.39
CA PRO A 87 7.38 -7.63 11.95
C PRO A 87 6.11 -6.86 11.57
N ILE A 88 5.20 -7.63 10.95
CA ILE A 88 3.92 -7.21 10.37
C ILE A 88 3.03 -6.69 11.50
N VAL A 89 2.48 -5.49 11.36
CA VAL A 89 1.69 -4.86 12.42
C VAL A 89 0.24 -5.32 12.36
N VAL A 90 -0.16 -6.04 13.41
CA VAL A 90 -1.51 -6.58 13.62
C VAL A 90 -2.23 -5.75 14.67
N VAL A 91 -3.02 -4.79 14.23
CA VAL A 91 -3.80 -3.91 15.11
C VAL A 91 -5.09 -4.60 15.54
N VAL A 92 -5.32 -4.70 16.84
CA VAL A 92 -6.54 -5.23 17.43
C VAL A 92 -7.44 -4.05 17.80
N MET A 93 -8.49 -3.84 17.01
CA MET A 93 -9.40 -2.71 17.12
C MET A 93 -10.82 -3.21 17.40
N GLY A 94 -11.49 -2.54 18.32
CA GLY A 94 -12.89 -2.78 18.66
C GLY A 94 -13.35 -1.86 19.78
N PRO A 95 -14.66 -1.81 20.05
CA PRO A 95 -15.26 -0.94 21.05
C PRO A 95 -14.78 -1.25 22.50
N PRO A 96 -15.08 -0.37 23.47
CA PRO A 96 -14.83 -0.66 24.88
C PRO A 96 -15.38 -2.04 25.31
N LYS A 97 -14.63 -2.76 26.14
CA LYS A 97 -15.03 -4.03 26.80
C LYS A 97 -15.28 -5.24 25.87
N VAL A 98 -15.08 -5.13 24.55
CA VAL A 98 -15.31 -6.23 23.58
C VAL A 98 -14.36 -7.44 23.69
N GLY A 99 -13.28 -7.36 24.48
CA GLY A 99 -12.31 -8.45 24.66
C GLY A 99 -11.03 -8.34 23.81
N LYS A 100 -10.52 -7.13 23.58
CA LYS A 100 -9.27 -6.89 22.82
C LYS A 100 -8.05 -7.57 23.47
N SER A 101 -7.78 -7.25 24.73
CA SER A 101 -6.65 -7.78 25.50
C SER A 101 -6.82 -9.26 25.90
N THR A 102 -8.04 -9.80 25.92
CA THR A 102 -8.25 -11.26 26.05
C THR A 102 -7.93 -11.97 24.74
N LEU A 103 -8.31 -11.42 23.58
CA LEU A 103 -7.94 -12.00 22.28
C LEU A 103 -6.41 -12.03 22.07
N ILE A 104 -5.72 -10.92 22.37
CA ILE A 104 -4.25 -10.86 22.25
C ILE A 104 -3.59 -11.90 23.17
N ARG A 105 -3.99 -12.00 24.45
CA ARG A 105 -3.48 -13.03 25.38
C ARG A 105 -3.67 -14.44 24.82
N CYS A 106 -4.85 -14.76 24.28
CA CYS A 106 -5.12 -16.06 23.68
C CYS A 106 -4.30 -16.33 22.41
N LEU A 107 -4.09 -15.33 21.55
CA LEU A 107 -3.27 -15.46 20.34
C LEU A 107 -1.79 -15.69 20.69
N ILE A 108 -1.23 -14.89 21.60
CA ILE A 108 0.15 -15.04 22.06
C ILE A 108 0.36 -16.42 22.70
N LYS A 109 -0.56 -16.86 23.56
CA LYS A 109 -0.54 -18.22 24.15
C LYS A 109 -0.62 -19.33 23.10
N ASN A 110 -1.39 -19.15 22.03
CA ASN A 110 -1.46 -20.13 20.94
C ASN A 110 -0.16 -20.24 20.12
N TYR A 111 0.58 -19.14 19.93
CA TYR A 111 1.88 -19.18 19.23
C TYR A 111 3.04 -19.62 20.14
N THR A 112 3.21 -18.90 21.25
CA THR A 112 4.39 -18.99 22.14
C THR A 112 4.27 -20.03 23.24
N ARG A 113 3.05 -20.49 23.54
CA ARG A 113 2.65 -21.23 24.76
C ARG A 113 2.81 -20.49 26.09
N GLN A 114 3.44 -19.32 26.11
CA GLN A 114 3.58 -18.49 27.31
C GLN A 114 2.27 -17.71 27.58
N LYS A 115 2.03 -17.38 28.85
CA LYS A 115 0.90 -16.54 29.28
C LYS A 115 1.43 -15.21 29.80
N LEU A 116 0.99 -14.11 29.19
CA LEU A 116 1.19 -12.77 29.73
C LEU A 116 0.08 -12.45 30.75
N ALA A 117 0.46 -11.77 31.83
CA ALA A 117 -0.50 -11.21 32.79
C ALA A 117 -1.27 -10.07 32.13
N ASP A 118 -0.60 -8.95 31.86
CA ASP A 118 -1.14 -7.80 31.15
C ASP A 118 -0.45 -7.55 29.80
N ILE A 119 -1.10 -6.73 28.96
CA ILE A 119 -0.61 -6.34 27.64
C ILE A 119 -0.49 -4.82 27.64
N CYS A 120 0.72 -4.34 27.40
CA CYS A 120 1.07 -2.94 27.33
C CYS A 120 2.09 -2.78 26.19
N GLY A 121 2.01 -1.68 25.44
CA GLY A 121 2.83 -1.45 24.26
C GLY A 121 2.61 -2.44 23.10
N PRO A 122 3.50 -2.43 22.11
CA PRO A 122 3.56 -3.43 21.05
C PRO A 122 4.15 -4.76 21.56
N VAL A 123 3.63 -5.89 21.07
CA VAL A 123 4.09 -7.24 21.42
C VAL A 123 4.50 -8.00 20.16
N THR A 124 5.80 -8.24 19.99
CA THR A 124 6.38 -8.92 18.82
C THR A 124 6.60 -10.41 19.10
N ILE A 125 6.19 -11.27 18.16
CA ILE A 125 6.37 -12.73 18.22
C ILE A 125 6.86 -13.32 16.89
N VAL A 126 7.56 -14.46 16.97
CA VAL A 126 7.83 -15.30 15.80
C VAL A 126 6.61 -16.19 15.52
N SER A 127 5.96 -15.99 14.37
CA SER A 127 4.80 -16.81 13.93
C SER A 127 5.20 -17.95 12.99
N GLY A 128 6.39 -17.90 12.39
CA GLY A 128 6.88 -18.88 11.42
C GLY A 128 8.22 -18.42 10.84
N LYS A 129 8.91 -19.32 10.14
CA LYS A 129 10.34 -19.17 9.82
C LYS A 129 10.74 -17.92 9.03
N LYS A 130 9.85 -17.40 8.18
CA LYS A 130 10.01 -16.15 7.42
C LYS A 130 9.06 -15.03 7.88
N ARG A 131 8.42 -15.16 9.06
CA ARG A 131 7.29 -14.31 9.50
C ARG A 131 7.22 -14.07 11.01
N ARG A 132 7.45 -12.82 11.38
CA ARG A 132 7.24 -12.23 12.71
C ARG A 132 6.04 -11.26 12.67
N LEU A 133 5.32 -11.15 13.78
CA LEU A 133 4.10 -10.34 13.92
C LEU A 133 4.23 -9.43 15.15
N THR A 134 3.85 -8.15 15.04
CA THR A 134 3.70 -7.23 16.17
C THR A 134 2.20 -7.02 16.44
N PHE A 135 1.68 -7.49 17.56
CA PHE A 135 0.33 -7.16 18.03
C PHE A 135 0.32 -5.81 18.73
N ILE A 136 -0.69 -4.98 18.46
CA ILE A 136 -0.92 -3.72 19.19
C ILE A 136 -2.41 -3.59 19.51
N GLU A 137 -2.76 -3.28 20.75
CA GLU A 137 -4.14 -2.92 21.11
C GLU A 137 -4.45 -1.47 20.73
N CYS A 138 -5.59 -1.24 20.08
CA CYS A 138 -6.06 0.11 19.77
C CYS A 138 -6.94 0.67 20.90
N ASN A 139 -6.51 1.76 21.53
CA ASN A 139 -7.35 2.55 22.43
C ASN A 139 -8.56 3.16 21.70
N ASN A 140 -9.57 3.58 22.46
CA ASN A 140 -10.85 4.07 21.92
C ASN A 140 -10.80 5.54 21.45
N ASP A 141 -9.67 6.23 21.65
CA ASP A 141 -9.44 7.57 21.16
C ASP A 141 -9.34 7.58 19.62
N ILE A 142 -9.94 8.60 19.00
CA ILE A 142 -9.82 8.84 17.57
C ILE A 142 -8.37 9.15 17.16
N ASN A 143 -7.55 9.70 18.06
CA ASN A 143 -6.12 9.89 17.80
C ASN A 143 -5.37 8.56 17.59
N THR A 144 -5.50 7.62 18.52
CA THR A 144 -4.86 6.29 18.42
C THR A 144 -5.41 5.48 17.27
N MET A 145 -6.71 5.59 16.99
CA MET A 145 -7.32 5.02 15.77
C MET A 145 -6.69 5.58 14.49
N ILE A 146 -6.46 6.89 14.42
CA ILE A 146 -5.85 7.56 13.26
C ILE A 146 -4.40 7.11 13.03
N ASP A 147 -3.59 6.97 14.07
CA ASP A 147 -2.18 6.63 13.91
C ASP A 147 -2.00 5.15 13.58
N LEU A 148 -2.69 4.26 14.31
CA LEU A 148 -2.64 2.83 14.06
C LEU A 148 -3.20 2.46 12.69
N ALA A 149 -4.21 3.18 12.18
CA ALA A 149 -4.72 2.97 10.82
C ALA A 149 -3.73 3.36 9.70
N LYS A 150 -2.69 4.16 9.97
CA LYS A 150 -1.59 4.45 9.02
C LYS A 150 -0.49 3.37 9.05
N VAL A 151 -0.35 2.69 10.18
CA VAL A 151 0.75 1.76 10.50
C VAL A 151 0.35 0.28 10.30
N ALA A 152 -0.95 -0.04 10.39
CA ALA A 152 -1.44 -1.42 10.28
C ALA A 152 -1.24 -2.06 8.90
N ASP A 153 -0.73 -3.29 8.89
CA ASP A 153 -0.82 -4.21 7.74
C ASP A 153 -2.12 -5.04 7.81
N LEU A 154 -2.44 -5.48 9.04
CA LEU A 154 -3.60 -6.29 9.39
C LEU A 154 -4.40 -5.63 10.51
N VAL A 155 -5.72 -5.59 10.35
CA VAL A 155 -6.67 -5.16 11.37
C VAL A 155 -7.52 -6.36 11.76
N LEU A 156 -7.46 -6.74 13.04
CA LEU A 156 -8.42 -7.64 13.68
C LEU A 156 -9.54 -6.77 14.28
N MET A 157 -10.69 -6.76 13.64
CA MET A 157 -11.84 -5.93 13.99
C MET A 157 -12.81 -6.71 14.86
N LEU A 158 -12.77 -6.48 16.18
CA LEU A 158 -13.68 -7.09 17.13
C LEU A 158 -15.04 -6.39 17.10
N ILE A 159 -16.09 -7.19 17.05
CA ILE A 159 -17.50 -6.77 17.04
C ILE A 159 -18.21 -7.56 18.13
N ASP A 160 -18.96 -6.88 18.99
CA ASP A 160 -19.90 -7.55 19.91
C ASP A 160 -21.10 -8.05 19.10
N ALA A 161 -21.38 -9.35 19.12
CA ALA A 161 -22.52 -9.89 18.39
C ALA A 161 -23.88 -9.52 19.02
N SER A 162 -23.90 -9.26 20.33
CA SER A 162 -25.10 -8.93 21.11
C SER A 162 -25.57 -7.50 20.87
N PHE A 163 -24.64 -6.53 20.87
CA PHE A 163 -24.90 -5.13 20.54
C PHE A 163 -24.92 -4.88 19.02
N GLY A 164 -23.92 -5.40 18.30
CA GLY A 164 -23.71 -5.19 16.86
C GLY A 164 -22.56 -4.24 16.56
N PHE A 165 -22.72 -3.40 15.53
CA PHE A 165 -21.69 -2.43 15.14
C PHE A 165 -21.82 -1.11 15.91
N GLU A 166 -20.76 -0.72 16.60
CA GLU A 166 -20.63 0.59 17.27
C GLU A 166 -20.01 1.65 16.35
N MET A 167 -20.19 2.93 16.70
CA MET A 167 -19.80 4.08 15.86
C MET A 167 -18.29 4.12 15.65
N GLU A 168 -17.52 3.77 16.67
CA GLU A 168 -16.07 3.60 16.69
C GLU A 168 -15.59 2.63 15.59
N THR A 169 -16.32 1.52 15.37
CA THR A 169 -15.96 0.54 14.33
C THR A 169 -16.14 1.11 12.93
N PHE A 170 -17.21 1.89 12.72
CA PHE A 170 -17.47 2.61 11.47
C PHE A 170 -16.49 3.77 11.26
N GLU A 171 -16.09 4.47 12.31
CA GLU A 171 -15.08 5.53 12.25
C GLU A 171 -13.73 4.97 11.81
N PHE A 172 -13.24 3.90 12.46
CA PHE A 172 -11.99 3.25 12.10
C PHE A 172 -11.98 2.74 10.64
N LEU A 173 -13.07 2.13 10.16
CA LEU A 173 -13.20 1.72 8.76
C LEU A 173 -13.05 2.92 7.79
N ASN A 174 -13.66 4.07 8.11
CA ASN A 174 -13.55 5.27 7.29
C ASN A 174 -12.17 5.93 7.36
N ILE A 175 -11.47 5.83 8.49
CA ILE A 175 -10.07 6.26 8.63
C ILE A 175 -9.17 5.42 7.71
N CYS A 176 -9.28 4.09 7.76
CA CYS A 176 -8.57 3.18 6.87
C CYS A 176 -8.87 3.44 5.39
N GLN A 177 -10.13 3.67 5.01
CA GLN A 177 -10.49 4.00 3.62
C GLN A 177 -9.84 5.29 3.10
N VAL A 178 -9.43 6.21 3.98
CA VAL A 178 -8.82 7.50 3.62
C VAL A 178 -7.29 7.46 3.60
N HIS A 179 -6.65 6.82 4.59
CA HIS A 179 -5.18 6.77 4.67
C HIS A 179 -4.56 5.60 3.90
N GLY A 180 -5.35 4.58 3.53
CA GLY A 180 -4.92 3.40 2.78
C GLY A 180 -5.50 2.15 3.41
N PHE A 181 -6.35 1.41 2.69
CA PHE A 181 -7.15 0.35 3.30
C PHE A 181 -6.31 -0.93 3.52
N PRO A 182 -6.01 -1.32 4.78
CA PRO A 182 -5.21 -2.50 5.09
C PRO A 182 -6.03 -3.78 4.94
N ARG A 183 -5.46 -4.95 5.25
CA ARG A 183 -6.26 -6.16 5.35
C ARG A 183 -7.10 -6.11 6.63
N VAL A 184 -8.41 -6.28 6.52
CA VAL A 184 -9.33 -6.32 7.66
C VAL A 184 -9.95 -7.71 7.79
N MET A 185 -9.82 -8.34 8.96
CA MET A 185 -10.58 -9.53 9.36
C MET A 185 -11.54 -9.17 10.49
N GLY A 186 -12.80 -9.58 10.37
CA GLY A 186 -13.77 -9.39 11.44
C GLY A 186 -13.71 -10.55 12.46
N VAL A 187 -13.93 -10.25 13.73
CA VAL A 187 -14.03 -11.23 14.82
C VAL A 187 -15.29 -10.93 15.63
N LEU A 188 -16.31 -11.80 15.54
CA LEU A 188 -17.51 -11.69 16.36
C LEU A 188 -17.29 -12.35 17.72
N THR A 189 -17.58 -11.60 18.78
CA THR A 189 -17.49 -12.01 20.19
C THR A 189 -18.88 -12.10 20.83
N HIS A 190 -18.96 -12.51 22.10
CA HIS A 190 -20.20 -12.50 22.90
C HIS A 190 -21.37 -13.29 22.27
N LEU A 191 -21.05 -14.40 21.59
CA LEU A 191 -22.02 -15.29 20.95
C LEU A 191 -22.77 -16.18 21.96
N ASP A 192 -22.21 -16.34 23.16
CA ASP A 192 -22.77 -16.99 24.35
C ASP A 192 -23.94 -16.21 24.99
N SER A 193 -23.98 -14.89 24.82
CA SER A 193 -25.12 -14.04 25.23
C SER A 193 -26.45 -14.45 24.55
N PHE A 194 -26.40 -15.19 23.43
CA PHE A 194 -27.58 -15.64 22.70
C PHE A 194 -28.12 -16.98 23.18
N LYS A 195 -29.16 -16.95 24.02
CA LYS A 195 -29.90 -18.16 24.44
C LYS A 195 -30.57 -18.94 23.29
N ASN A 196 -30.82 -18.30 22.14
CA ASN A 196 -31.62 -18.86 21.04
C ASN A 196 -30.83 -18.97 19.72
N ASN A 197 -30.47 -20.20 19.31
CA ASN A 197 -29.72 -20.49 18.08
C ASN A 197 -30.33 -19.91 16.79
N LYS A 198 -31.67 -19.83 16.68
CA LYS A 198 -32.33 -19.18 15.52
C LYS A 198 -32.02 -17.68 15.44
N THR A 199 -31.98 -16.97 16.59
CA THR A 199 -31.65 -15.54 16.65
C THR A 199 -30.15 -15.28 16.47
N LEU A 200 -29.30 -16.16 17.02
CA LEU A 200 -27.85 -16.17 16.80
C LEU A 200 -27.54 -16.28 15.30
N ASN A 201 -28.11 -17.25 14.60
CA ASN A 201 -27.87 -17.45 13.17
C ASN A 201 -28.41 -16.31 12.29
N LYS A 202 -29.59 -15.74 12.61
CA LYS A 202 -30.10 -14.53 11.93
C LYS A 202 -29.18 -13.33 12.15
N THR A 203 -28.63 -13.17 13.36
CA THR A 203 -27.71 -12.07 13.71
C THR A 203 -26.35 -12.25 13.06
N LYS A 204 -25.76 -13.46 13.07
CA LYS A 204 -24.54 -13.79 12.31
C LYS A 204 -24.70 -13.46 10.82
N LYS A 205 -25.80 -13.88 10.16
CA LYS A 205 -26.09 -13.53 8.76
C LYS A 205 -26.20 -12.01 8.54
N ARG A 206 -26.92 -11.30 9.41
CA ARG A 206 -27.07 -9.82 9.34
C ARG A 206 -25.73 -9.08 9.47
N LEU A 207 -24.95 -9.41 10.50
CA LEU A 207 -23.66 -8.75 10.76
C LEU A 207 -22.64 -9.09 9.67
N LYS A 208 -22.61 -10.33 9.16
CA LYS A 208 -21.79 -10.74 8.01
C LYS A 208 -22.11 -9.94 6.76
N HIS A 209 -23.38 -9.76 6.42
CA HIS A 209 -23.77 -8.97 5.25
C HIS A 209 -23.46 -7.47 5.44
N ARG A 210 -23.59 -6.93 6.66
CA ARG A 210 -23.21 -5.55 6.97
C ARG A 210 -21.69 -5.33 6.88
N PHE A 211 -20.89 -6.28 7.36
CA PHE A 211 -19.44 -6.28 7.22
C PHE A 211 -19.02 -6.30 5.74
N TRP A 212 -19.68 -7.13 4.93
CA TRP A 212 -19.45 -7.21 3.49
C TRP A 212 -19.78 -5.94 2.70
N THR A 213 -20.71 -5.09 3.17
CA THR A 213 -21.02 -3.82 2.49
C THR A 213 -20.09 -2.66 2.88
N GLU A 214 -19.28 -2.80 3.93
CA GLU A 214 -18.37 -1.76 4.43
C GLU A 214 -16.87 -2.08 4.20
N VAL A 215 -16.53 -3.37 4.09
CA VAL A 215 -15.16 -3.85 3.87
C VAL A 215 -15.00 -4.30 2.42
N TYR A 216 -15.49 -5.49 2.07
CA TYR A 216 -15.70 -5.97 0.69
C TYR A 216 -16.54 -7.26 0.71
N GLN A 217 -17.21 -7.58 -0.40
CA GLN A 217 -17.96 -8.83 -0.51
C GLN A 217 -17.03 -10.05 -0.35
N GLY A 218 -17.42 -10.99 0.52
CA GLY A 218 -16.61 -12.18 0.80
C GLY A 218 -15.50 -11.97 1.85
N ALA A 219 -15.38 -10.79 2.47
CA ALA A 219 -14.47 -10.56 3.58
C ALA A 219 -14.67 -11.59 4.71
N LYS A 220 -13.56 -12.00 5.35
CA LYS A 220 -13.56 -13.09 6.35
C LYS A 220 -14.02 -12.56 7.71
N LEU A 221 -14.91 -13.32 8.33
CA LEU A 221 -15.53 -13.03 9.62
C LEU A 221 -15.46 -14.30 10.47
N PHE A 222 -14.68 -14.23 11.56
CA PHE A 222 -14.53 -15.29 12.54
C PHE A 222 -15.60 -15.18 13.62
N TYR A 223 -15.88 -16.29 14.28
CA TYR A 223 -16.82 -16.40 15.37
C TYR A 223 -16.06 -16.97 16.56
N LEU A 224 -16.01 -16.22 17.67
CA LEU A 224 -15.50 -16.70 18.94
C LEU A 224 -16.68 -16.97 19.87
N SER A 225 -16.74 -18.19 20.35
CA SER A 225 -17.72 -18.66 21.33
C SER A 225 -17.43 -18.05 22.72
N GLY A 226 -18.19 -18.45 23.73
CA GLY A 226 -18.00 -17.97 25.10
C GLY A 226 -16.61 -18.27 25.68
N MET A 227 -16.21 -17.48 26.66
CA MET A 227 -14.93 -17.64 27.36
C MET A 227 -14.98 -18.82 28.34
N VAL A 228 -13.87 -19.53 28.49
CA VAL A 228 -13.67 -20.62 29.45
C VAL A 228 -12.42 -20.30 30.28
N TYR A 229 -12.57 -20.21 31.60
CA TYR A 229 -11.52 -19.74 32.53
C TYR A 229 -10.86 -18.40 32.14
N GLY A 230 -11.63 -17.49 31.52
CA GLY A 230 -11.15 -16.19 31.04
C GLY A 230 -10.40 -16.20 29.70
N GLU A 231 -10.31 -17.36 29.04
CA GLU A 231 -9.68 -17.53 27.72
C GLU A 231 -10.71 -17.93 26.65
N TYR A 232 -10.46 -17.58 25.39
CA TYR A 232 -11.26 -18.06 24.25
C TYR A 232 -10.93 -19.52 23.89
N GLN A 233 -11.87 -20.23 23.27
CA GLN A 233 -11.69 -21.65 22.95
C GLN A 233 -10.52 -21.87 21.98
N THR A 234 -9.54 -22.69 22.41
CA THR A 234 -8.26 -22.90 21.73
C THR A 234 -8.39 -23.33 20.25
N ARG A 235 -9.42 -24.11 19.91
CA ARG A 235 -9.71 -24.52 18.52
C ARG A 235 -10.04 -23.33 17.61
N GLU A 236 -10.83 -22.38 18.10
CA GLU A 236 -11.24 -21.19 17.34
C GLU A 236 -10.06 -20.22 17.18
N VAL A 237 -9.30 -20.01 18.26
CA VAL A 237 -8.09 -19.18 18.28
C VAL A 237 -6.99 -19.74 17.36
N LYS A 238 -6.77 -21.07 17.38
CA LYS A 238 -5.81 -21.75 16.48
C LYS A 238 -6.21 -21.62 15.01
N ASN A 239 -7.51 -21.66 14.71
CA ASN A 239 -8.02 -21.41 13.36
C ASN A 239 -7.79 -19.95 12.92
N LEU A 240 -8.07 -18.97 13.78
CA LEU A 240 -7.76 -17.56 13.52
C LEU A 240 -6.27 -17.35 13.27
N GLY A 241 -5.40 -17.89 14.13
CA GLY A 241 -3.95 -17.84 13.98
C GLY A 241 -3.46 -18.43 12.66
N ARG A 242 -3.99 -19.58 12.23
CA ARG A 242 -3.68 -20.18 10.91
C ARG A 242 -3.97 -19.22 9.75
N PHE A 243 -5.06 -18.46 9.81
CA PHE A 243 -5.38 -17.48 8.76
C PHE A 243 -4.48 -16.25 8.80
N ILE A 244 -4.10 -15.77 9.99
CA ILE A 244 -3.14 -14.66 10.15
C ILE A 244 -1.79 -15.04 9.52
N SER A 245 -1.22 -16.18 9.92
CA SER A 245 0.13 -16.61 9.51
C SER A 245 0.27 -16.85 7.99
N VAL A 246 -0.82 -17.18 7.29
CA VAL A 246 -0.84 -17.48 5.83
C VAL A 246 -1.14 -16.24 4.96
N MET A 247 -1.64 -15.13 5.52
CA MET A 247 -2.17 -14.02 4.71
C MET A 247 -1.09 -13.30 3.87
N LYS A 248 -1.44 -12.89 2.64
CA LYS A 248 -0.62 -11.96 1.83
C LYS A 248 -1.16 -10.53 1.90
N PHE A 249 -0.28 -9.59 2.22
CA PHE A 249 -0.55 -8.17 2.32
C PHE A 249 -0.46 -7.48 0.95
N ARG A 250 -0.77 -6.19 0.88
CA ARG A 250 -0.61 -5.36 -0.32
C ARG A 250 0.18 -4.12 0.11
N PRO A 251 1.23 -3.70 -0.62
CA PRO A 251 1.93 -2.46 -0.30
C PRO A 251 0.98 -1.26 -0.35
N LEU A 252 0.97 -0.46 0.71
CA LEU A 252 0.25 0.82 0.77
C LEU A 252 1.22 1.96 0.43
N VAL A 253 0.81 2.85 -0.48
CA VAL A 253 1.68 3.90 -1.05
C VAL A 253 2.30 4.81 0.02
N TRP A 254 1.59 5.11 1.10
CA TRP A 254 2.14 5.91 2.21
C TRP A 254 3.26 5.17 2.96
N GLN A 255 3.07 3.88 3.24
CA GLN A 255 4.06 3.02 3.92
C GLN A 255 5.26 2.74 3.02
N THR A 256 5.10 2.55 1.70
CA THR A 256 6.22 2.31 0.79
C THR A 256 6.93 3.59 0.30
N SER A 257 6.52 4.77 0.76
CA SER A 257 7.21 6.04 0.50
C SER A 257 7.97 6.58 1.73
N HIS A 258 7.38 6.51 2.93
CA HIS A 258 7.96 7.10 4.14
C HIS A 258 8.56 6.02 5.06
N PRO A 259 9.73 6.28 5.68
CA PRO A 259 10.27 5.39 6.70
C PRO A 259 9.52 5.64 8.02
N TYR A 260 9.23 4.58 8.77
CA TYR A 260 8.60 4.71 10.08
C TYR A 260 9.05 3.63 11.07
N VAL A 261 9.11 4.00 12.34
CA VAL A 261 9.39 3.08 13.46
C VAL A 261 8.17 3.08 14.38
N VAL A 262 7.73 1.88 14.79
CA VAL A 262 6.89 1.72 15.98
C VAL A 262 7.86 1.46 17.11
N ALA A 263 7.86 2.30 18.15
CA ALA A 263 8.81 2.14 19.24
C ALA A 263 8.31 1.06 20.22
N ASP A 264 9.14 0.04 20.42
CA ASP A 264 8.90 -1.07 21.31
C ASP A 264 9.38 -0.76 22.75
N ARG A 265 10.44 0.05 22.91
CA ARG A 265 11.01 0.50 24.21
C ARG A 265 11.38 2.00 24.19
N MET A 266 11.29 2.66 25.33
CA MET A 266 11.60 4.08 25.55
C MET A 266 12.45 4.25 26.81
N GLU A 267 13.48 5.10 26.75
CA GLU A 267 14.39 5.41 27.86
C GLU A 267 14.72 6.91 27.90
N ASP A 268 14.75 7.52 29.09
CA ASP A 268 15.29 8.88 29.28
C ASP A 268 16.80 8.78 29.53
N LEU A 269 17.61 9.45 28.70
CA LEU A 269 19.07 9.54 28.83
C LEU A 269 19.52 10.82 29.57
N THR A 270 18.58 11.67 29.99
CA THR A 270 18.90 13.02 30.51
C THR A 270 19.59 12.94 31.87
N ASP A 271 20.69 13.68 32.05
CA ASP A 271 21.47 13.73 33.29
C ASP A 271 20.58 13.94 34.54
N PRO A 272 20.61 13.03 35.54
CA PRO A 272 19.83 13.18 36.77
C PRO A 272 20.11 14.49 37.53
N GLU A 273 21.31 15.06 37.39
CA GLU A 273 21.66 16.38 37.92
C GLU A 273 20.90 17.52 37.22
N ALA A 274 20.77 17.47 35.89
CA ALA A 274 20.00 18.46 35.13
C ALA A 274 18.50 18.39 35.47
N ILE A 275 17.97 17.18 35.64
CA ILE A 275 16.60 16.92 36.12
C ILE A 275 16.39 17.51 37.52
N ARG A 276 17.36 17.32 38.43
CA ARG A 276 17.30 17.84 39.81
C ARG A 276 17.35 19.37 39.85
N LEU A 277 18.15 20.00 38.99
CA LEU A 277 18.26 21.46 38.88
C LEU A 277 17.03 22.09 38.23
N ASN A 278 16.52 21.49 37.15
CA ASN A 278 15.39 21.98 36.38
C ASN A 278 14.47 20.80 36.01
N PRO A 279 13.44 20.45 36.81
CA PRO A 279 12.58 19.30 36.52
C PRO A 279 11.82 19.43 35.18
N LYS A 280 11.64 20.67 34.71
CA LYS A 280 11.05 21.01 33.41
C LYS A 280 12.07 21.18 32.27
N CYS A 281 13.29 20.67 32.40
CA CYS A 281 14.21 20.63 31.27
C CYS A 281 13.66 19.69 30.18
N ASP A 282 13.86 20.06 28.92
CA ASP A 282 13.64 19.13 27.81
C ASP A 282 14.60 17.94 27.93
N ARG A 283 14.21 16.81 27.35
CA ARG A 283 14.84 15.50 27.57
C ARG A 283 15.51 14.96 26.31
N THR A 284 16.59 14.22 26.51
CA THR A 284 17.20 13.32 25.51
C THR A 284 16.65 11.92 25.70
N VAL A 285 15.90 11.41 24.73
CA VAL A 285 15.21 10.10 24.84
C VAL A 285 15.77 9.13 23.79
N SER A 286 16.07 7.90 24.21
CA SER A 286 16.26 6.77 23.30
C SER A 286 14.92 6.09 23.02
N LEU A 287 14.56 5.96 21.74
CA LEU A 287 13.45 5.14 21.29
C LEU A 287 13.97 3.97 20.46
N TYR A 288 13.56 2.75 20.83
CA TYR A 288 14.00 1.51 20.19
C TYR A 288 12.84 0.90 19.42
N GLY A 289 13.07 0.38 18.22
CA GLY A 289 12.07 -0.39 17.49
C GLY A 289 12.50 -0.83 16.09
N TYR A 290 11.69 -1.70 15.48
CA TYR A 290 11.92 -2.13 14.10
C TYR A 290 11.58 -1.03 13.08
N LEU A 291 12.51 -0.77 12.15
CA LEU A 291 12.28 0.10 11.00
C LEU A 291 11.36 -0.58 9.97
N ARG A 292 10.40 0.19 9.46
CA ARG A 292 9.36 -0.23 8.51
C ARG A 292 9.20 0.82 7.41
N GLY A 293 8.63 0.41 6.28
CA GLY A 293 8.42 1.27 5.12
C GLY A 293 9.66 1.37 4.23
N THR A 294 10.30 2.54 4.18
CA THR A 294 11.52 2.80 3.41
C THR A 294 12.76 2.95 4.30
N PHE A 295 13.92 3.23 3.69
CA PHE A 295 15.18 3.43 4.39
C PHE A 295 15.17 4.73 5.22
N LEU A 296 15.69 4.68 6.44
CA LEU A 296 15.80 5.84 7.32
C LEU A 296 17.20 6.46 7.18
N LYS A 297 17.28 7.78 6.96
CA LYS A 297 18.57 8.48 6.87
C LYS A 297 19.02 9.01 8.23
N ASN A 298 20.32 8.96 8.51
CA ASN A 298 20.91 9.57 9.70
C ASN A 298 20.54 11.07 9.74
N LYS A 299 20.26 11.59 10.94
CA LYS A 299 19.88 13.01 11.17
C LYS A 299 18.67 13.49 10.35
N CYS A 300 17.73 12.59 10.04
CA CYS A 300 16.46 12.94 9.40
C CYS A 300 15.50 13.67 10.35
N GLN A 301 14.56 14.41 9.75
CA GLN A 301 13.41 14.97 10.46
C GLN A 301 12.32 13.91 10.64
N ILE A 302 11.75 13.86 11.84
CA ILE A 302 10.75 12.89 12.27
C ILE A 302 9.56 13.60 12.92
N HIS A 303 8.36 13.06 12.74
CA HIS A 303 7.17 13.46 13.49
C HIS A 303 6.77 12.35 14.46
N ILE A 304 6.55 12.72 15.73
CA ILE A 304 5.90 11.87 16.72
C ILE A 304 4.43 12.33 16.86
N PRO A 305 3.44 11.58 16.35
CA PRO A 305 2.04 11.96 16.39
C PRO A 305 1.54 12.15 17.83
N GLY A 306 1.23 13.40 18.20
CA GLY A 306 0.82 13.73 19.57
C GLY A 306 1.87 14.44 20.41
N VAL A 307 3.09 14.62 19.90
CA VAL A 307 4.18 15.36 20.55
C VAL A 307 4.63 16.53 19.67
N GLY A 308 5.20 16.27 18.49
CA GLY A 308 5.77 17.33 17.64
C GLY A 308 6.66 16.83 16.50
N ASP A 309 7.30 17.77 15.82
CA ASP A 309 8.36 17.54 14.83
C ASP A 309 9.73 17.66 15.51
N PHE A 310 10.63 16.71 15.29
CA PHE A 310 11.98 16.65 15.87
C PHE A 310 13.02 16.27 14.81
N SER A 311 14.30 16.42 15.16
CA SER A 311 15.42 15.85 14.40
C SER A 311 16.04 14.73 15.20
N VAL A 312 16.38 13.62 14.55
CA VAL A 312 17.24 12.59 15.15
C VAL A 312 18.63 13.20 15.37
N ALA A 313 19.25 12.99 16.53
CA ALA A 313 20.64 13.37 16.79
C ALA A 313 21.59 12.28 16.24
N ASP A 314 21.37 11.05 16.69
CA ASP A 314 22.05 9.86 16.20
C ASP A 314 21.11 8.64 16.11
N ALA A 315 21.52 7.67 15.31
CA ALA A 315 20.80 6.43 15.07
C ALA A 315 21.80 5.27 15.00
N SER A 316 21.56 4.23 15.81
CA SER A 316 22.40 3.02 15.85
C SER A 316 21.55 1.78 15.60
N PHE A 317 21.96 0.90 14.70
CA PHE A 317 21.33 -0.41 14.56
C PHE A 317 21.76 -1.34 15.70
N LEU A 318 20.94 -2.34 16.01
CA LEU A 318 21.13 -3.30 17.09
C LEU A 318 20.79 -4.72 16.59
N PRO A 319 21.33 -5.77 17.23
CA PRO A 319 20.92 -7.13 16.94
C PRO A 319 19.42 -7.32 17.19
N ASP A 320 18.79 -8.14 16.35
CA ASP A 320 17.36 -8.41 16.37
C ASP A 320 16.94 -9.17 17.64
N PRO A 321 15.97 -8.68 18.45
CA PRO A 321 15.48 -9.40 19.62
C PRO A 321 14.53 -10.58 19.28
N CYS A 322 14.11 -10.74 18.03
CA CYS A 322 13.28 -11.86 17.54
C CYS A 322 13.73 -12.31 16.13
N PRO A 323 14.95 -12.88 16.00
CA PRO A 323 15.53 -13.29 14.72
C PRO A 323 14.73 -14.43 14.06
N LEU A 324 14.82 -14.49 12.73
CA LEU A 324 14.12 -15.47 11.91
C LEU A 324 14.95 -16.75 11.70
N PRO A 325 14.43 -17.95 12.04
CA PRO A 325 15.17 -19.21 11.90
C PRO A 325 15.18 -19.72 10.45
N GLU A 326 15.98 -19.08 9.59
CA GLU A 326 16.11 -19.38 8.15
C GLU A 326 16.73 -20.76 7.86
N MET A 327 17.79 -21.15 8.59
CA MET A 327 18.71 -22.25 8.21
C MET A 327 18.11 -23.67 8.24
N LEU A 328 16.92 -23.88 8.81
CA LEU A 328 16.39 -25.22 9.09
C LEU A 328 15.22 -25.61 8.15
N LYS A 329 15.48 -26.51 7.19
CA LYS A 329 14.53 -26.99 6.16
C LYS A 329 13.18 -27.56 6.67
N LYS A 330 13.04 -27.93 7.95
CA LYS A 330 11.79 -28.50 8.51
C LYS A 330 10.61 -27.50 8.43
N ARG A 331 9.43 -27.95 7.97
CA ARG A 331 8.22 -27.11 7.80
C ARG A 331 7.60 -26.58 9.12
N ALA A 332 7.90 -27.22 10.26
CA ALA A 332 7.41 -26.81 11.59
C ALA A 332 8.37 -25.86 12.33
N LEU A 333 7.84 -25.08 13.28
CA LEU A 333 8.59 -24.21 14.18
C LEU A 333 8.82 -24.91 15.53
N ASN A 334 10.08 -25.02 15.95
CA ASN A 334 10.50 -25.64 17.20
C ASN A 334 10.03 -24.83 18.43
N GLU A 335 10.29 -25.32 19.65
CA GLU A 335 9.87 -24.60 20.86
C GLU A 335 10.83 -23.47 21.25
N ARG A 336 12.15 -23.67 21.10
CA ARG A 336 13.16 -22.61 21.24
C ARG A 336 13.01 -21.46 20.22
N GLU A 337 12.39 -21.73 19.07
CA GLU A 337 12.15 -20.75 17.99
C GLU A 337 10.92 -19.85 18.25
N ARG A 338 10.15 -20.08 19.33
CA ARG A 338 8.91 -19.35 19.64
C ARG A 338 9.18 -18.11 20.50
N LEU A 339 10.06 -17.25 20.01
CA LEU A 339 10.45 -16.04 20.72
C LEU A 339 9.28 -15.06 20.86
N LEU A 340 9.29 -14.37 22.01
CA LEU A 340 8.32 -13.36 22.44
C LEU A 340 9.11 -12.15 22.95
N TYR A 341 8.89 -10.99 22.36
CA TYR A 341 9.50 -9.73 22.77
C TYR A 341 8.42 -8.68 23.03
N ALA A 342 8.31 -8.26 24.30
CA ALA A 342 7.33 -7.30 24.77
C ALA A 342 7.88 -6.54 25.98
N PRO A 343 8.86 -5.63 25.80
CA PRO A 343 9.58 -5.00 26.91
C PRO A 343 8.71 -4.09 27.79
N MET A 344 7.56 -3.63 27.28
CA MET A 344 6.55 -2.87 28.04
C MET A 344 5.50 -3.76 28.75
N ALA A 345 5.57 -5.09 28.63
CA ALA A 345 4.58 -6.01 29.19
C ALA A 345 5.22 -7.05 30.12
N GLY A 346 4.41 -7.68 30.98
CA GLY A 346 4.84 -8.65 31.99
C GLY A 346 5.27 -10.00 31.43
N VAL A 347 6.42 -10.06 30.73
CA VAL A 347 6.99 -11.32 30.21
C VAL A 347 7.55 -12.15 31.37
N GLY A 348 7.04 -13.37 31.54
CA GLY A 348 7.47 -14.27 32.61
C GLY A 348 7.13 -13.79 34.04
N GLY A 349 6.31 -12.76 34.19
CA GLY A 349 6.00 -12.12 35.48
C GLY A 349 6.90 -10.92 35.82
N LEU A 350 7.88 -10.56 34.98
CA LEU A 350 8.69 -9.36 35.17
C LEU A 350 8.08 -8.19 34.38
N VAL A 351 7.70 -7.12 35.08
CA VAL A 351 7.21 -5.86 34.50
C VAL A 351 8.28 -4.78 34.71
N TYR A 352 8.77 -4.22 33.61
CA TYR A 352 9.70 -3.08 33.63
C TYR A 352 8.92 -1.77 33.63
N ASP A 353 9.01 -1.02 34.73
CA ASP A 353 8.75 0.42 34.77
C ASP A 353 10.10 1.16 34.77
N LYS A 354 10.08 2.46 34.48
CA LYS A 354 11.27 3.27 34.10
C LYS A 354 12.50 3.03 34.97
N ASP A 355 12.31 3.09 36.28
CA ASP A 355 13.37 3.02 37.29
C ASP A 355 13.23 1.77 38.20
N ALA A 356 12.28 0.87 37.91
CA ALA A 356 11.87 -0.21 38.81
C ALA A 356 11.36 -1.46 38.08
N VAL A 357 11.79 -2.64 38.54
CA VAL A 357 11.31 -3.93 38.02
C VAL A 357 10.37 -4.57 39.05
N TYR A 358 9.11 -4.76 38.69
CA TYR A 358 8.14 -5.50 39.49
C TYR A 358 8.16 -6.97 39.08
N ILE A 359 8.06 -7.89 40.04
CA ILE A 359 8.13 -9.34 39.81
C ILE A 359 6.92 -10.03 40.46
N ASP A 360 5.96 -10.44 39.63
CA ASP A 360 4.78 -11.20 40.04
C ASP A 360 5.14 -12.68 40.25
N MET A 361 5.48 -13.04 41.49
CA MET A 361 5.62 -14.45 41.86
C MET A 361 4.25 -15.17 41.82
N PRO A 362 4.11 -16.32 41.14
CA PRO A 362 2.88 -17.08 41.17
C PRO A 362 2.57 -17.56 42.59
N GLY A 363 1.30 -17.45 42.99
CA GLY A 363 0.86 -17.42 44.39
C GLY A 363 1.21 -18.62 45.29
N SER A 364 1.66 -19.75 44.73
CA SER A 364 2.15 -20.90 45.50
C SER A 364 3.35 -20.59 46.38
N HIS A 365 4.20 -19.61 45.99
CA HIS A 365 5.33 -19.19 46.82
C HIS A 365 4.92 -18.27 47.98
N VAL A 366 3.85 -17.48 47.82
CA VAL A 366 3.42 -16.50 48.83
C VAL A 366 2.71 -17.20 50.00
N SER A 367 1.93 -18.25 49.76
CA SER A 367 1.33 -19.06 50.83
C SER A 367 2.38 -19.80 51.65
N HIS A 368 3.37 -20.42 51.00
CA HIS A 368 4.46 -21.11 51.71
C HIS A 368 5.31 -20.18 52.60
N GLN A 369 5.40 -18.88 52.28
CA GLN A 369 6.09 -17.89 53.11
C GLN A 369 5.30 -17.45 54.35
N GLN A 370 4.01 -17.79 54.47
CA GLN A 370 3.16 -17.41 55.62
C GLN A 370 2.84 -18.56 56.58
N GLU A 371 2.92 -19.83 56.12
CA GLU A 371 2.59 -20.99 56.96
C GLU A 371 3.81 -21.80 57.44
N GLU A 372 4.99 -21.66 56.82
CA GLU A 372 6.24 -22.31 57.30
C GLU A 372 7.37 -21.30 57.58
N VAL A 373 7.60 -20.99 58.86
CA VAL A 373 8.79 -20.27 59.31
C VAL A 373 10.00 -21.23 59.28
N ARG A 374 10.67 -21.32 58.13
CA ARG A 374 11.93 -22.04 57.98
C ARG A 374 13.10 -21.13 58.42
N PRO A 375 14.12 -21.64 59.13
CA PRO A 375 15.22 -20.80 59.66
C PRO A 375 16.05 -20.07 58.58
N THR A 376 15.92 -20.46 57.31
CA THR A 376 16.53 -19.77 56.18
C THR A 376 15.92 -18.40 55.89
N THR A 377 14.63 -18.15 56.20
CA THR A 377 14.01 -16.82 55.98
C THR A 377 14.46 -15.82 57.03
N GLU A 378 14.59 -16.25 58.29
CA GLU A 378 15.14 -15.43 59.39
C GLU A 378 16.60 -15.03 59.11
N LEU A 379 17.42 -15.96 58.59
CA LEU A 379 18.79 -15.67 58.16
C LEU A 379 18.84 -14.58 57.08
N VAL A 380 18.01 -14.70 56.04
CA VAL A 380 17.93 -13.70 54.96
C VAL A 380 17.43 -12.35 55.48
N GLN A 381 16.40 -12.33 56.33
CA GLN A 381 15.89 -11.09 56.93
C GLN A 381 16.93 -10.43 57.86
N SER A 382 17.69 -11.23 58.60
CA SER A 382 18.84 -10.78 59.40
C SER A 382 19.90 -10.13 58.52
N LEU A 383 20.34 -10.80 57.44
CA LEU A 383 21.32 -10.28 56.49
C LEU A 383 20.84 -8.96 55.84
N MET A 384 19.59 -8.89 55.39
CA MET A 384 18.98 -7.67 54.83
C MET A 384 18.91 -6.51 55.84
N GLY A 385 18.78 -6.81 57.14
CA GLY A 385 18.83 -5.82 58.22
C GLY A 385 20.25 -5.33 58.57
N THR A 386 21.31 -5.94 58.02
CA THR A 386 22.69 -5.57 58.36
C THR A 386 23.29 -4.52 57.43
N HIS A 387 23.05 -3.24 57.74
CA HIS A 387 23.61 -2.08 57.02
C HIS A 387 25.14 -1.87 57.20
N THR A 388 25.86 -2.84 57.77
CA THR A 388 27.31 -2.81 58.01
C THR A 388 27.93 -4.04 57.36
N THR A 389 28.97 -3.84 56.54
CA THR A 389 29.75 -4.93 55.94
C THR A 389 30.27 -5.90 56.99
N LEU A 390 30.35 -7.19 56.65
CA LEU A 390 30.91 -8.21 57.54
C LEU A 390 32.33 -7.87 57.99
N ASP A 391 33.16 -7.28 57.11
CA ASP A 391 34.53 -6.89 57.45
C ASP A 391 34.58 -5.78 58.51
N ALA A 392 33.74 -4.75 58.39
CA ALA A 392 33.60 -3.72 59.42
C ALA A 392 33.08 -4.28 60.76
N LYS A 393 32.24 -5.32 60.73
CA LYS A 393 31.83 -6.05 61.95
C LYS A 393 32.97 -6.87 62.55
N MET A 394 33.75 -7.56 61.73
CA MET A 394 34.91 -8.35 62.20
C MET A 394 36.03 -7.44 62.73
N ALA A 395 36.30 -6.31 62.08
CA ALA A 395 37.24 -5.30 62.56
C ALA A 395 36.79 -4.62 63.87
N ALA A 396 35.47 -4.49 64.08
CA ALA A 396 34.90 -4.01 65.34
C ALA A 396 34.82 -5.10 66.43
N SER A 397 34.81 -6.38 66.07
CA SER A 397 34.80 -7.48 67.02
C SER A 397 36.19 -7.73 67.60
N LYS A 398 36.36 -7.46 68.89
CA LYS A 398 37.62 -7.66 69.59
C LYS A 398 37.65 -9.04 70.24
N VAL A 399 38.68 -9.83 69.93
CA VAL A 399 38.88 -11.17 70.51
C VAL A 399 39.77 -11.06 71.74
N SER A 400 39.35 -11.65 72.87
CA SER A 400 40.18 -11.87 74.05
C SER A 400 40.51 -13.35 74.19
N LEU A 401 41.80 -13.70 74.18
CA LEU A 401 42.24 -15.10 74.26
C LEU A 401 42.08 -15.70 75.66
N PHE A 402 42.05 -14.88 76.71
CA PHE A 402 41.85 -15.32 78.09
C PHE A 402 40.94 -14.36 78.87
N THR A 403 40.11 -14.90 79.75
CA THR A 403 39.14 -14.17 80.58
C THR A 403 39.83 -13.16 81.52
N GLY A 404 39.72 -11.87 81.18
CA GLY A 404 40.32 -10.76 81.95
C GLY A 404 41.54 -10.10 81.29
N THR A 405 41.97 -10.56 80.10
CA THR A 405 43.01 -9.89 79.30
C THR A 405 42.43 -8.81 78.38
N ALA A 406 43.25 -7.81 78.02
CA ALA A 406 42.85 -6.79 77.04
C ALA A 406 42.64 -7.44 75.65
N ALA A 407 41.57 -7.05 74.97
CA ALA A 407 41.19 -7.64 73.69
C ALA A 407 41.92 -6.98 72.51
N LEU A 408 42.50 -7.80 71.64
CA LEU A 408 43.37 -7.41 70.54
C LEU A 408 42.61 -6.61 69.46
N THR A 409 43.34 -5.75 68.75
CA THR A 409 42.86 -5.02 67.56
C THR A 409 43.54 -5.52 66.27
N PRO A 410 42.90 -5.40 65.09
CA PRO A 410 43.46 -5.94 63.84
C PRO A 410 44.82 -5.33 63.43
N GLU A 411 45.05 -4.06 63.77
CA GLU A 411 46.28 -3.33 63.45
C GLU A 411 47.50 -3.95 64.16
N GLU A 412 47.34 -4.37 65.43
CA GLU A 412 48.37 -5.05 66.23
C GLU A 412 48.76 -6.43 65.67
N VAL A 413 47.94 -7.02 64.79
CA VAL A 413 48.21 -8.31 64.13
C VAL A 413 48.94 -8.12 62.80
N GLN A 414 48.71 -7.02 62.08
CA GLN A 414 49.32 -6.77 60.77
C GLN A 414 50.74 -6.23 60.84
N ASP A 415 51.10 -5.44 61.87
CA ASP A 415 52.44 -4.84 62.02
C ASP A 415 53.59 -5.86 62.19
N ASN A 416 53.29 -7.15 62.39
CA ASN A 416 54.26 -8.19 62.74
C ASN A 416 54.63 -9.17 61.60
N SER A 417 54.03 -9.06 60.41
CA SER A 417 54.21 -10.01 59.29
C SER A 417 55.22 -9.56 58.22
N GLY A 418 56.21 -8.73 58.60
CA GLY A 418 56.98 -7.91 57.66
C GLY A 418 58.50 -8.13 57.52
N LYS A 419 59.11 -9.18 58.11
CA LYS A 419 60.58 -9.43 57.99
C LYS A 419 60.96 -10.90 57.79
N GLN A 420 62.14 -11.12 57.22
CA GLN A 420 62.57 -12.35 56.56
C GLN A 420 63.36 -13.32 57.46
N GLY A 421 63.11 -14.62 57.29
CA GLY A 421 64.11 -15.70 57.48
C GLY A 421 64.34 -16.21 58.92
N PRO A 422 64.65 -17.51 59.09
CA PRO A 422 64.98 -18.08 60.40
C PRO A 422 66.39 -17.65 60.86
N VAL A 423 66.57 -17.51 62.18
CA VAL A 423 67.82 -17.02 62.80
C VAL A 423 68.47 -18.13 63.64
N GLU A 424 69.77 -18.38 63.41
CA GLU A 424 70.55 -19.28 64.26
C GLU A 424 70.62 -18.77 65.71
N SER A 425 70.49 -19.67 66.69
CA SER A 425 70.89 -19.39 68.07
C SER A 425 71.91 -20.40 68.56
N ARG A 426 72.80 -19.96 69.46
CA ARG A 426 73.81 -20.78 70.14
C ARG A 426 73.57 -20.67 71.62
N VAL A 427 73.52 -21.81 72.31
CA VAL A 427 73.32 -21.87 73.76
C VAL A 427 74.61 -22.40 74.38
N TRP A 428 75.11 -21.68 75.39
CA TRP A 428 76.25 -22.12 76.18
C TRP A 428 75.75 -23.07 77.28
N ASP A 429 76.21 -24.32 77.24
CA ASP A 429 75.86 -25.34 78.22
C ASP A 429 76.77 -25.27 79.45
N ALA A 430 76.15 -25.01 80.61
CA ALA A 430 76.85 -24.76 81.86
C ALA A 430 77.47 -26.03 82.48
N GLU A 431 76.93 -27.22 82.21
CA GLU A 431 77.40 -28.47 82.81
C GLU A 431 78.50 -29.15 81.98
N THR A 432 78.64 -28.82 80.69
CA THR A 432 79.64 -29.46 79.79
C THR A 432 80.74 -28.54 79.28
N GLN A 433 80.66 -27.22 79.53
CA GLN A 433 81.64 -26.19 79.13
C GLN A 433 82.13 -26.25 77.66
N ARG A 434 81.21 -26.53 76.72
CA ARG A 434 81.46 -26.33 75.28
C ARG A 434 80.26 -25.71 74.59
N GLU A 435 80.53 -24.67 73.81
CA GLU A 435 79.53 -24.05 72.93
C GLU A 435 79.16 -25.02 71.80
N ARG A 436 77.87 -25.37 71.68
CA ARG A 436 77.34 -26.19 70.59
C ARG A 436 76.32 -25.41 69.77
N ARG A 437 76.35 -25.62 68.46
CA ARG A 437 75.34 -25.12 67.52
C ARG A 437 74.32 -26.22 67.30
N LYS A 438 73.02 -25.91 67.42
CA LYS A 438 71.93 -26.82 67.01
C LYS A 438 71.12 -26.12 65.92
N ALA A 439 71.43 -26.42 64.67
CA ALA A 439 70.45 -26.22 63.60
C ALA A 439 69.35 -27.27 63.81
N ILE A 440 68.08 -26.85 63.78
CA ILE A 440 66.93 -27.76 63.85
C ILE A 440 66.22 -27.66 62.50
N PHE A 441 66.62 -28.55 61.60
CA PHE A 441 65.76 -29.16 60.61
C PHE A 441 65.56 -30.63 61.04
N ALA A 442 64.78 -31.42 60.28
CA ALA A 442 64.39 -32.79 60.60
C ALA A 442 63.42 -32.92 61.81
N GLU A 443 62.50 -33.89 61.85
CA GLU A 443 62.00 -34.81 60.80
C GLU A 443 60.57 -35.26 61.18
N GLU A 444 59.84 -35.89 60.25
CA GLU A 444 58.62 -36.65 60.51
C GLU A 444 59.02 -38.12 60.69
N ASP A 445 58.49 -38.82 61.72
CA ASP A 445 58.54 -40.29 61.85
C ASP A 445 57.56 -40.77 62.95
N ASP A 446 57.27 -42.08 62.96
CA ASP A 446 56.16 -42.75 63.65
C ASP A 446 56.62 -43.65 64.85
N GLU A 447 55.68 -44.24 65.61
CA GLU A 447 55.74 -45.46 66.46
C GLU A 447 54.85 -45.38 67.74
N GLY A 448 53.96 -46.37 67.96
CA GLY A 448 53.29 -46.63 69.26
C GLY A 448 51.98 -47.44 69.17
N SER A 449 51.81 -48.50 69.99
CA SER A 449 50.80 -49.56 69.74
C SER A 449 49.91 -49.99 70.93
N ASP A 450 48.86 -50.75 70.58
CA ASP A 450 48.19 -51.85 71.29
C ASP A 450 46.99 -51.65 72.28
N GLU A 451 46.11 -52.67 72.18
CA GLU A 451 45.05 -53.20 73.08
C GLU A 451 43.58 -52.66 73.06
N GLU A 452 42.66 -53.59 72.72
CA GLU A 452 41.18 -53.61 72.79
C GLU A 452 40.38 -52.54 72.02
N ASP A 453 39.59 -52.80 70.96
CA ASP A 453 39.21 -54.00 70.16
C ASP A 453 38.26 -53.48 69.02
N SER A 454 38.04 -54.00 67.80
CA SER A 454 38.61 -54.99 66.83
C SER A 454 37.89 -54.73 65.46
N GLU A 455 38.10 -55.32 64.27
CA GLU A 455 38.86 -56.50 63.78
C GLU A 455 39.85 -56.12 62.62
N GLU A 456 39.52 -56.36 61.32
CA GLU A 456 40.48 -56.37 60.16
C GLU A 456 39.98 -55.81 58.79
N GLU A 457 40.97 -55.40 57.96
CA GLU A 457 41.14 -55.47 56.47
C GLU A 457 40.41 -54.56 55.41
N ASP A 458 41.21 -53.62 54.86
CA ASP A 458 41.74 -53.52 53.47
C ASP A 458 41.09 -52.81 52.23
N ASN A 459 41.96 -51.98 51.63
CA ASN A 459 42.28 -51.70 50.20
C ASN A 459 41.52 -50.67 49.30
N GLU A 460 42.33 -50.10 48.39
CA GLU A 460 42.03 -49.15 47.32
C GLU A 460 42.26 -49.78 45.91
N GLU A 461 42.27 -48.91 44.88
CA GLU A 461 42.80 -49.08 43.51
C GLU A 461 42.00 -49.82 42.40
N LEU A 462 41.61 -49.00 41.41
CA LEU A 462 41.82 -49.14 39.96
C LEU A 462 41.11 -50.22 39.09
N GLU A 463 40.34 -49.66 38.14
CA GLU A 463 40.23 -50.01 36.70
C GLU A 463 39.33 -51.15 36.17
N SER A 464 38.93 -50.94 34.90
CA SER A 464 38.27 -51.84 33.91
C SER A 464 36.79 -52.25 34.08
N GLU A 465 35.98 -51.70 33.15
CA GLU A 465 35.13 -52.41 32.15
C GLU A 465 33.94 -53.33 32.56
N GLU A 466 32.81 -53.13 31.84
CA GLU A 466 31.87 -54.14 31.27
C GLU A 466 31.19 -55.20 32.20
N GLU A 467 29.90 -55.61 32.06
CA GLU A 467 28.72 -55.13 31.30
C GLU A 467 27.43 -55.73 31.98
N GLU A 468 26.38 -56.07 31.21
CA GLU A 468 25.27 -57.02 31.52
C GLU A 468 24.19 -56.73 32.61
N THR A 469 23.02 -56.29 32.10
CA THR A 469 21.64 -56.85 32.25
C THR A 469 21.16 -57.80 33.37
N GLU A 470 19.86 -57.62 33.71
CA GLU A 470 18.86 -58.64 34.16
C GLU A 470 19.00 -59.28 35.58
N GLU A 471 17.94 -59.74 36.27
CA GLU A 471 16.54 -59.26 36.40
C GLU A 471 15.91 -59.84 37.70
N GLU A 472 14.58 -59.78 37.84
CA GLU A 472 13.72 -60.45 38.84
C GLU A 472 13.80 -60.00 40.33
N ALA A 473 12.91 -60.57 41.16
CA ALA A 473 12.52 -60.08 42.48
C ALA A 473 12.00 -61.21 43.39
N GLU A 474 11.78 -60.95 44.69
CA GLU A 474 10.71 -61.65 45.42
C GLU A 474 10.09 -60.85 46.59
N GLN A 475 9.17 -61.47 47.34
CA GLN A 475 8.17 -60.80 48.20
C GLN A 475 8.18 -61.34 49.65
N GLU A 476 7.65 -60.57 50.61
CA GLU A 476 6.77 -61.18 51.63
C GLU A 476 5.70 -60.21 52.20
N LYS A 477 4.82 -60.71 53.09
CA LYS A 477 3.52 -60.09 53.43
C LYS A 477 3.07 -60.36 54.87
N LYS A 478 2.13 -59.52 55.39
CA LYS A 478 0.92 -59.83 56.20
C LYS A 478 0.67 -58.82 57.34
N GLU A 479 -0.57 -58.41 57.67
CA GLU A 479 -1.85 -58.55 56.93
C GLU A 479 -2.67 -57.23 56.99
N VAL A 480 -3.81 -56.99 57.67
CA VAL A 480 -4.77 -57.84 58.39
C VAL A 480 -6.23 -57.49 58.03
N ARG A 481 -7.08 -58.52 58.00
CA ARG A 481 -8.56 -58.53 57.95
C ARG A 481 -9.19 -57.78 59.15
N GLU A 482 -10.43 -57.25 59.21
CA GLU A 482 -11.75 -57.44 58.53
C GLU A 482 -12.56 -56.09 58.55
N GLU A 483 -13.58 -55.75 57.75
CA GLU A 483 -14.26 -56.27 56.51
C GLU A 483 -15.25 -55.15 56.01
N ARG A 484 -16.35 -55.27 55.22
CA ARG A 484 -17.34 -56.30 54.80
C ARG A 484 -17.76 -56.06 53.32
N LYS A 485 -17.98 -57.08 52.48
CA LYS A 485 -19.14 -58.00 52.30
C LYS A 485 -20.44 -57.33 51.83
N ALA A 486 -21.12 -57.79 50.77
CA ALA A 486 -20.85 -58.79 49.69
C ALA A 486 -21.96 -58.63 48.58
N MET A 487 -22.05 -59.25 47.40
CA MET A 487 -21.29 -60.18 46.50
C MET A 487 -22.02 -60.09 45.10
N LYS A 488 -21.66 -60.65 43.93
CA LYS A 488 -20.63 -61.57 43.36
C LYS A 488 -20.10 -60.92 42.04
N GLU A 489 -19.06 -61.33 41.31
CA GLU A 489 -18.38 -62.61 40.95
C GLU A 489 -18.99 -63.44 39.79
N ASP A 490 -18.08 -64.00 38.98
CA ASP A 490 -18.25 -64.53 37.61
C ASP A 490 -18.42 -66.06 37.49
N ALA A 491 -18.69 -66.55 36.26
CA ALA A 491 -18.26 -67.87 35.75
C ALA A 491 -18.39 -68.00 34.19
N PRO A 492 -17.59 -68.86 33.49
CA PRO A 492 -17.54 -68.91 32.01
C PRO A 492 -17.97 -70.29 31.39
N PRO A 493 -17.32 -70.93 30.38
CA PRO A 493 -17.84 -70.99 28.98
C PRO A 493 -18.00 -72.42 28.39
N ILE A 494 -17.92 -72.57 27.04
CA ILE A 494 -17.91 -73.82 26.19
C ILE A 494 -19.34 -74.24 25.71
N LYS A 495 -19.67 -74.67 24.46
CA LYS A 495 -19.00 -75.48 23.40
C LYS A 495 -19.57 -75.23 21.97
N ARG A 496 -18.71 -75.31 20.93
CA ARG A 496 -18.84 -75.98 19.58
C ARG A 496 -20.19 -76.00 18.79
N GLN A 497 -20.24 -76.13 17.46
CA GLN A 497 -19.39 -75.92 16.24
C GLN A 497 -20.21 -76.56 15.05
N LYS A 498 -19.87 -76.55 13.76
CA LYS A 498 -18.69 -76.09 12.99
C LYS A 498 -19.18 -75.24 11.78
N LEU A 499 -18.88 -75.36 10.48
CA LEU A 499 -18.09 -76.28 9.63
C LEU A 499 -17.03 -75.52 8.78
N GLU A 500 -17.40 -75.09 7.58
CA GLU A 500 -16.59 -74.75 6.40
C GLU A 500 -17.41 -73.78 5.51
N GLU A 501 -16.90 -72.92 4.62
CA GLU A 501 -15.54 -72.54 4.18
C GLU A 501 -15.59 -71.10 3.54
N ARG A 502 -14.66 -70.53 2.76
CA ARG A 502 -13.43 -70.99 2.06
C ARG A 502 -12.27 -69.97 2.17
N ALA A 503 -11.11 -70.41 1.70
CA ALA A 503 -9.78 -69.83 1.79
C ALA A 503 -9.50 -68.52 0.99
N GLN A 504 -8.68 -67.64 1.62
CA GLN A 504 -7.45 -66.99 1.06
C GLN A 504 -7.58 -65.89 -0.04
N VAL A 505 -6.74 -64.84 -0.09
CA VAL A 505 -5.76 -64.27 0.89
C VAL A 505 -5.39 -62.80 0.54
N SER A 506 -4.94 -62.02 1.55
CA SER A 506 -4.20 -60.72 1.49
C SER A 506 -4.80 -59.48 0.78
N GLY A 507 -4.57 -58.30 1.37
CA GLY A 507 -4.78 -56.98 0.77
C GLY A 507 -5.10 -55.91 1.83
N ALA A 508 -4.28 -54.85 1.93
CA ALA A 508 -4.48 -53.76 2.90
C ALA A 508 -5.30 -52.60 2.30
N VAL A 509 -6.01 -51.85 3.15
CA VAL A 509 -6.80 -50.66 2.76
C VAL A 509 -6.44 -49.49 3.68
N VAL A 510 -6.28 -48.31 3.10
CA VAL A 510 -6.14 -47.01 3.79
C VAL A 510 -7.42 -46.21 3.54
N GLU A 511 -8.04 -45.68 4.58
CA GLU A 511 -9.29 -44.89 4.46
C GLU A 511 -9.06 -43.38 4.61
N MET A 512 -9.86 -42.61 3.85
CA MET A 512 -10.03 -41.16 3.98
C MET A 512 -11.52 -40.83 4.22
N PRO A 513 -11.85 -39.84 5.07
CA PRO A 513 -13.12 -39.13 5.03
C PRO A 513 -12.97 -37.88 4.12
N VAL A 514 -13.57 -37.79 2.95
CA VAL A 514 -15.02 -37.66 2.63
C VAL A 514 -15.63 -36.32 3.08
N PHE A 515 -16.08 -35.56 2.09
CA PHE A 515 -17.06 -34.47 2.18
C PHE A 515 -18.25 -34.86 1.28
N ALA A 516 -19.47 -34.48 1.64
CA ALA A 516 -20.69 -34.88 0.92
C ALA A 516 -21.62 -33.69 0.64
N ASP A 517 -22.38 -33.79 -0.45
CA ASP A 517 -23.37 -32.81 -0.92
C ASP A 517 -24.77 -33.02 -0.30
N SER A 518 -25.61 -31.99 -0.43
CA SER A 518 -27.09 -32.07 -0.55
C SER A 518 -27.55 -30.77 -1.24
N GLU A 519 -27.94 -30.80 -2.51
CA GLU A 519 -29.24 -31.23 -3.09
C GLU A 519 -30.25 -30.07 -3.19
N ASP A 520 -30.71 -29.82 -4.43
CA ASP A 520 -31.81 -28.91 -4.78
C ASP A 520 -33.11 -29.73 -4.89
N GLU A 521 -34.22 -29.20 -4.36
CA GLU A 521 -35.54 -29.85 -4.48
C GLU A 521 -36.56 -28.91 -5.13
N LEU A 522 -37.40 -29.47 -6.01
CA LEU A 522 -38.34 -28.77 -6.88
C LEU A 522 -39.75 -29.38 -6.73
N GLU A 523 -40.72 -28.57 -6.30
CA GLU A 523 -42.13 -28.99 -6.25
C GLU A 523 -43.05 -28.14 -7.14
N LYS A 524 -44.15 -28.78 -7.58
CA LYS A 524 -45.26 -28.19 -8.34
C LYS A 524 -46.58 -28.89 -7.96
N SER A 525 -47.55 -28.11 -7.51
CA SER A 525 -48.99 -28.41 -7.43
C SER A 525 -49.70 -27.04 -7.41
N GLU A 526 -50.62 -26.72 -8.33
CA GLU A 526 -51.99 -27.22 -8.55
C GLU A 526 -53.06 -26.59 -7.61
N GLY A 527 -54.09 -25.98 -8.21
CA GLY A 527 -55.46 -25.99 -7.67
C GLY A 527 -56.07 -24.70 -7.10
N GLU A 528 -56.79 -23.97 -7.97
CA GLU A 528 -58.13 -23.34 -7.72
C GLU A 528 -58.34 -22.25 -6.62
N GLU A 529 -58.74 -21.06 -7.10
CA GLU A 529 -59.88 -20.20 -6.68
C GLU A 529 -60.06 -19.75 -5.19
N GLU A 530 -60.47 -18.52 -4.85
CA GLU A 530 -60.96 -17.36 -5.62
C GLU A 530 -60.77 -16.05 -4.80
N THR A 531 -60.40 -14.92 -5.43
CA THR A 531 -60.88 -13.52 -5.19
C THR A 531 -59.96 -12.49 -5.85
N GLU A 532 -60.54 -11.57 -6.64
CA GLU A 532 -59.84 -10.49 -7.35
C GLU A 532 -60.21 -9.11 -6.77
N GLU A 533 -59.22 -8.24 -6.53
CA GLU A 533 -59.35 -6.78 -6.72
C GLU A 533 -58.04 -6.27 -7.35
N GLU A 534 -58.14 -5.30 -8.27
CA GLU A 534 -57.03 -4.81 -9.08
C GLU A 534 -56.25 -3.67 -8.41
N GLU A 535 -54.91 -3.77 -8.34
CA GLU A 535 -54.02 -2.60 -8.29
C GLU A 535 -52.95 -2.69 -9.38
N SER A 536 -52.55 -1.54 -9.92
CA SER A 536 -51.69 -1.42 -11.10
C SER A 536 -50.37 -0.71 -10.75
N ASP A 537 -49.24 -1.40 -10.88
CA ASP A 537 -47.92 -0.79 -10.74
C ASP A 537 -47.58 0.12 -11.93
N GLU A 538 -47.20 1.37 -11.64
CA GLU A 538 -46.62 2.31 -12.60
C GLU A 538 -45.08 2.24 -12.54
N ASP A 539 -44.45 1.62 -13.55
CA ASP A 539 -43.00 1.70 -13.77
C ASP A 539 -42.61 3.13 -14.20
N ASP A 540 -41.96 3.89 -13.32
CA ASP A 540 -41.54 5.27 -13.59
C ASP A 540 -40.08 5.38 -14.07
N GLU A 541 -39.79 6.45 -14.81
CA GLU A 541 -38.59 6.62 -15.65
C GLU A 541 -37.27 6.79 -14.86
N ASP A 542 -36.12 6.42 -15.46
CA ASP A 542 -34.87 7.18 -15.23
C ASP A 542 -33.97 7.24 -16.50
N GLU A 543 -33.17 8.30 -16.61
CA GLU A 543 -32.78 8.89 -17.90
C GLU A 543 -31.42 8.40 -18.48
N LYS A 544 -31.19 8.75 -19.77
CA LYS A 544 -29.88 8.64 -20.45
C LYS A 544 -29.52 9.91 -21.21
N GLU A 545 -28.59 10.69 -20.67
CA GLU A 545 -27.71 11.62 -21.41
C GLU A 545 -26.29 11.47 -20.81
N VAL A 546 -25.14 11.69 -21.47
CA VAL A 546 -24.64 11.75 -22.87
C VAL A 546 -23.45 12.71 -22.82
N GLU A 547 -22.28 12.25 -23.27
CA GLU A 547 -21.16 13.03 -23.85
C GLU A 547 -20.23 11.95 -24.46
N GLU A 548 -20.21 11.78 -25.79
CA GLU A 548 -19.46 12.54 -26.82
C GLU A 548 -18.03 12.00 -27.03
N GLU A 549 -17.86 11.29 -28.15
CA GLU A 549 -16.57 10.89 -28.73
C GLU A 549 -16.35 11.68 -30.03
N GLU A 550 -15.18 12.30 -30.19
CA GLU A 550 -14.68 12.70 -31.51
C GLU A 550 -13.95 11.52 -32.16
N MET A 551 -14.02 11.40 -33.50
CA MET A 551 -13.23 10.44 -34.26
C MET A 551 -12.20 11.19 -35.10
N GLU A 552 -10.98 10.64 -35.18
CA GLU A 552 -10.28 10.57 -36.47
C GLU A 552 -9.93 9.09 -36.79
N GLU A 553 -9.73 8.80 -38.07
CA GLU A 553 -9.56 7.44 -38.61
C GLU A 553 -8.09 7.21 -38.99
N GLU A 554 -7.62 5.95 -38.99
CA GLU A 554 -6.75 5.44 -40.05
C GLU A 554 -6.98 3.94 -40.26
N GLU A 555 -6.91 3.47 -41.51
CA GLU A 555 -7.03 2.04 -41.86
C GLU A 555 -5.66 1.33 -41.67
N LYS A 556 -5.57 0.02 -41.40
CA LYS A 556 -5.63 -1.02 -42.46
C LYS A 556 -5.69 -2.47 -41.92
N LYS A 557 -6.38 -3.33 -42.68
CA LYS A 557 -6.13 -4.78 -42.99
C LYS A 557 -5.71 -5.70 -41.82
N LYS A 558 -6.49 -6.74 -41.47
CA LYS A 558 -6.57 -8.07 -42.14
C LYS A 558 -5.20 -8.81 -42.19
N LYS A 559 -5.13 -10.10 -41.83
CA LYS A 559 -6.10 -11.16 -42.21
C LYS A 559 -5.95 -12.50 -41.43
N ASP A 560 -6.98 -13.36 -41.54
CA ASP A 560 -6.96 -14.85 -41.54
C ASP A 560 -5.58 -15.52 -41.79
N ARG A 561 -5.15 -16.64 -41.17
CA ARG A 561 -5.78 -17.77 -40.41
C ARG A 561 -4.69 -18.52 -39.57
N LYS A 562 -5.00 -19.37 -38.56
CA LYS A 562 -5.20 -20.85 -38.63
C LYS A 562 -4.36 -21.58 -39.71
N VAL A 563 -3.90 -22.82 -39.58
CA VAL A 563 -4.52 -24.06 -39.03
C VAL A 563 -3.37 -24.97 -38.43
N ASP A 564 -3.07 -26.29 -38.45
CA ASP A 564 -3.63 -27.71 -38.47
C ASP A 564 -3.90 -28.44 -37.11
N GLU A 565 -4.95 -29.27 -36.94
CA GLU A 565 -5.25 -30.14 -35.74
C GLU A 565 -5.24 -31.67 -36.11
N GLU A 566 -5.67 -32.55 -35.18
CA GLU A 566 -5.76 -34.04 -35.26
C GLU A 566 -4.42 -34.80 -34.97
N GLU A 567 -4.34 -35.84 -34.11
CA GLU A 567 -5.36 -36.55 -33.31
C GLU A 567 -4.77 -37.34 -32.08
N GLU A 568 -5.66 -37.77 -31.16
CA GLU A 568 -5.59 -38.78 -30.06
C GLU A 568 -4.71 -38.71 -28.77
N GLU A 569 -5.46 -38.69 -27.64
CA GLU A 569 -5.41 -39.51 -26.39
C GLU A 569 -4.36 -39.34 -25.24
N ASP A 570 -4.93 -39.33 -24.02
CA ASP A 570 -4.48 -39.62 -22.63
C ASP A 570 -3.27 -38.83 -22.00
N GLU A 571 -3.28 -38.32 -20.76
CA GLU A 571 -3.54 -38.92 -19.41
C GLU A 571 -2.51 -40.03 -19.07
N ASP A 572 -1.74 -40.05 -17.97
CA ASP A 572 -1.67 -39.31 -16.67
C ASP A 572 -0.35 -38.48 -16.54
N SER A 573 -0.03 -37.61 -15.57
CA SER A 573 -0.02 -37.66 -14.08
C SER A 573 0.91 -38.74 -13.46
N SER A 574 1.53 -38.60 -12.28
CA SER A 574 1.99 -37.43 -11.50
C SER A 574 2.89 -37.87 -10.29
N GLU A 575 3.83 -37.03 -9.82
CA GLU A 575 4.38 -36.97 -8.42
C GLU A 575 5.20 -38.18 -7.85
N VAL A 576 5.96 -38.16 -6.70
CA VAL A 576 6.52 -37.18 -5.69
C VAL A 576 7.68 -37.89 -4.90
N GLU A 577 8.58 -37.28 -4.08
CA GLU A 577 8.98 -35.87 -3.81
C GLU A 577 10.51 -35.76 -4.09
N GLU A 578 11.41 -36.28 -3.22
CA GLU A 578 12.90 -36.38 -3.38
C GLU A 578 13.52 -37.46 -2.44
N GLN A 579 14.78 -37.89 -2.70
CA GLN A 579 15.87 -38.42 -1.81
C GLN A 579 16.58 -39.67 -2.43
N GLU A 580 17.88 -39.96 -2.23
CA GLU A 580 18.78 -39.81 -1.07
C GLU A 580 20.24 -39.33 -1.41
N ASN A 581 21.18 -39.53 -0.47
CA ASN A 581 22.60 -39.19 -0.48
C ASN A 581 23.48 -40.48 -0.57
N VAL A 582 24.80 -40.34 -0.71
CA VAL A 582 25.86 -41.37 -0.48
C VAL A 582 26.09 -42.46 -1.58
N LYS A 583 27.04 -42.14 -2.48
CA LYS A 583 28.12 -42.98 -3.09
C LYS A 583 27.91 -44.43 -3.61
N ALA A 584 28.40 -44.62 -4.85
CA ALA A 584 29.14 -45.78 -5.40
C ALA A 584 28.36 -47.09 -5.72
N PRO A 585 28.92 -48.07 -6.49
CA PRO A 585 30.22 -48.12 -7.21
C PRO A 585 30.09 -48.35 -8.74
N GLY A 586 31.19 -48.73 -9.41
CA GLY A 586 31.20 -49.25 -10.81
C GLY A 586 31.07 -50.80 -10.88
N LYS A 587 31.67 -51.52 -11.84
CA LYS A 587 32.68 -51.15 -12.87
C LYS A 587 32.97 -52.35 -13.82
N GLU A 588 33.79 -52.13 -14.86
CA GLU A 588 34.68 -53.13 -15.53
C GLU A 588 34.03 -54.27 -16.35
N ALA A 589 34.76 -55.05 -17.19
CA ALA A 589 36.21 -55.23 -17.39
C ALA A 589 36.58 -55.27 -18.92
N ALA A 590 37.81 -55.48 -19.42
CA ALA A 590 39.09 -56.00 -18.89
C ALA A 590 40.27 -55.57 -19.83
N GLN A 591 41.57 -55.90 -19.67
CA GLN A 591 42.29 -56.75 -18.70
C GLN A 591 43.81 -56.48 -18.67
N SER A 592 44.44 -56.52 -17.49
CA SER A 592 45.78 -57.11 -17.21
C SER A 592 46.03 -57.13 -15.69
N LYS A 593 46.97 -57.92 -15.15
CA LYS A 593 46.93 -58.43 -13.76
C LYS A 593 48.17 -58.16 -12.90
N MET A 594 47.95 -57.86 -11.61
CA MET A 594 48.46 -58.65 -10.46
C MET A 594 47.61 -58.39 -9.18
N LEU A 595 47.97 -58.95 -8.02
CA LEU A 595 47.09 -59.33 -6.88
C LEU A 595 47.79 -59.08 -5.51
N PRO A 596 47.16 -59.28 -4.32
CA PRO A 596 45.80 -58.92 -3.85
C PRO A 596 45.76 -58.39 -2.36
N ALA A 597 44.56 -58.35 -1.77
CA ALA A 597 44.20 -58.62 -0.35
C ALA A 597 44.25 -57.53 0.77
N ASP A 598 43.02 -57.13 1.18
CA ASP A 598 42.34 -57.40 2.48
C ASP A 598 42.60 -56.66 3.82
N GLU A 599 41.48 -56.55 4.55
CA GLU A 599 41.22 -56.33 6.00
C GLU A 599 41.34 -54.92 6.68
N GLU A 600 40.77 -54.85 7.89
CA GLU A 600 40.27 -53.64 8.58
C GLU A 600 41.19 -53.13 9.73
N VAL A 601 40.57 -52.46 10.72
CA VAL A 601 41.03 -52.15 12.09
C VAL A 601 41.56 -50.72 12.33
N LYS A 602 41.42 -50.29 13.60
CA LYS A 602 41.66 -48.96 14.16
C LYS A 602 43.14 -48.69 14.49
N THR A 603 43.43 -47.41 14.79
CA THR A 603 44.32 -46.89 15.87
C THR A 603 45.87 -46.98 15.78
N ASP A 604 46.46 -45.82 16.12
CA ASP A 604 47.61 -45.58 17.03
C ASP A 604 49.09 -45.57 16.62
N VAL A 605 49.84 -44.73 17.37
CA VAL A 605 51.30 -44.71 17.66
C VAL A 605 52.21 -44.36 16.45
N GLU A 606 52.92 -43.21 16.45
CA GLU A 606 54.23 -42.93 17.12
C GLU A 606 55.42 -43.75 16.52
N GLU A 607 56.67 -43.27 16.45
CA GLU A 607 57.27 -42.01 16.91
C GLU A 607 58.44 -41.51 16.01
N LYS A 608 58.92 -40.30 16.31
CA LYS A 608 60.14 -39.57 15.91
C LYS A 608 61.28 -40.33 15.19
N THR A 609 61.89 -39.64 14.21
CA THR A 609 63.36 -39.41 14.26
C THR A 609 63.79 -38.13 13.52
N GLU A 610 64.44 -37.22 14.25
CA GLU A 610 65.15 -36.03 13.75
C GLU A 610 66.64 -36.35 13.46
N PRO A 611 67.51 -35.38 13.07
CA PRO A 611 67.37 -34.31 12.07
C PRO A 611 68.52 -34.35 11.02
N GLY A 612 68.51 -33.43 10.04
CA GLY A 612 69.62 -33.21 9.11
C GLY A 612 69.76 -31.75 8.66
N LEU A 613 70.96 -31.18 8.74
CA LEU A 613 71.24 -29.76 8.47
C LEU A 613 71.45 -29.44 6.97
N GLU A 614 71.13 -28.18 6.62
CA GLU A 614 71.76 -27.31 5.60
C GLU A 614 72.10 -27.89 4.19
N THR A 615 71.68 -27.26 3.09
CA THR A 615 72.21 -25.93 2.66
C THR A 615 71.43 -25.35 1.46
N ALA A 616 71.58 -24.04 1.24
CA ALA A 616 71.45 -23.32 -0.05
C ALA A 616 70.29 -23.67 -1.00
N GLY A 617 69.22 -22.85 -1.00
CA GLY A 617 68.08 -23.00 -1.91
C GLY A 617 68.12 -22.19 -3.21
N ALA A 618 67.19 -22.48 -4.13
CA ALA A 618 66.90 -21.68 -5.31
C ALA A 618 65.40 -21.74 -5.71
N LEU A 619 64.85 -20.61 -6.16
CA LEU A 619 63.70 -20.51 -7.10
C LEU A 619 62.29 -21.00 -6.69
N ARG A 620 61.84 -20.79 -5.43
CA ARG A 620 60.42 -20.97 -5.02
C ARG A 620 59.40 -19.92 -5.54
N TRP A 621 59.77 -19.07 -6.49
CA TRP A 621 58.94 -17.92 -6.89
C TRP A 621 57.74 -18.26 -7.78
N LYS A 622 57.69 -19.47 -8.35
CA LYS A 622 56.58 -19.95 -9.19
C LYS A 622 55.49 -20.71 -8.42
N GLU A 623 55.82 -21.22 -7.24
CA GLU A 623 54.83 -21.82 -6.33
C GLU A 623 53.84 -20.71 -5.89
N ASP A 624 52.56 -21.05 -5.78
CA ASP A 624 51.44 -20.17 -5.40
C ASP A 624 51.30 -18.85 -6.18
N LEU A 625 51.76 -18.76 -7.43
CA LEU A 625 51.67 -17.51 -8.20
C LEU A 625 50.23 -16.95 -8.28
N ALA A 626 49.22 -17.83 -8.38
CA ALA A 626 47.81 -17.43 -8.38
C ALA A 626 47.34 -16.89 -7.02
N GLN A 627 47.74 -17.50 -5.90
CA GLN A 627 47.41 -17.02 -4.56
C GLN A 627 48.16 -15.73 -4.24
N LYS A 628 49.43 -15.60 -4.68
CA LYS A 628 50.23 -14.38 -4.58
C LYS A 628 49.67 -13.28 -5.48
N ALA A 629 49.01 -13.60 -6.60
CA ALA A 629 48.30 -12.65 -7.43
C ALA A 629 46.97 -12.19 -6.80
N THR A 630 46.18 -13.08 -6.20
CA THR A 630 44.96 -12.67 -5.47
C THR A 630 45.29 -11.93 -4.17
N GLU A 631 46.31 -12.35 -3.42
CA GLU A 631 46.84 -11.58 -2.29
C GLU A 631 47.37 -10.22 -2.75
N ALA A 632 48.16 -10.15 -3.84
CA ALA A 632 48.64 -8.88 -4.36
C ALA A 632 47.49 -7.97 -4.80
N TYR A 633 46.47 -8.51 -5.48
CA TYR A 633 45.28 -7.77 -5.88
C TYR A 633 44.48 -7.27 -4.67
N LEU A 634 44.21 -8.11 -3.67
CA LEU A 634 43.54 -7.70 -2.42
C LEU A 634 44.38 -6.70 -1.63
N ARG A 635 45.71 -6.85 -1.61
CA ARG A 635 46.66 -5.92 -0.98
C ARG A 635 46.76 -4.60 -1.75
N GLN A 636 46.56 -4.62 -3.07
CA GLN A 636 46.52 -3.46 -3.96
C GLN A 636 45.16 -2.74 -3.88
N GLN A 637 44.04 -3.45 -3.69
CA GLN A 637 42.75 -2.86 -3.30
C GLN A 637 42.84 -2.21 -1.91
N ARG A 638 43.44 -2.89 -0.92
CA ARG A 638 43.66 -2.34 0.43
C ARG A 638 44.67 -1.19 0.48
N ALA A 639 45.58 -1.10 -0.49
CA ALA A 639 46.55 -0.01 -0.63
C ALA A 639 46.11 1.11 -1.58
N ALA A 640 45.09 0.86 -2.42
CA ALA A 640 44.46 1.90 -3.22
C ALA A 640 43.79 2.90 -2.28
N PRO A 641 44.01 4.22 -2.45
CA PRO A 641 43.39 5.22 -1.59
C PRO A 641 41.87 5.17 -1.80
N ASN A 642 41.14 4.76 -0.77
CA ASN A 642 39.69 4.66 -0.84
C ASN A 642 39.09 6.05 -1.09
N VAL A 643 38.67 6.31 -2.33
CA VAL A 643 38.21 7.64 -2.79
C VAL A 643 37.03 8.14 -1.97
N ARG A 644 36.17 7.23 -1.46
CA ARG A 644 35.12 7.56 -0.48
C ARG A 644 35.68 8.17 0.80
N LYS A 645 36.75 7.60 1.38
CA LYS A 645 37.41 8.13 2.59
C LYS A 645 38.16 9.45 2.31
N LEU A 646 38.56 9.70 1.06
CA LEU A 646 39.13 11.01 0.64
C LEU A 646 38.08 12.10 0.34
N VAL A 647 36.88 11.74 -0.13
CA VAL A 647 35.83 12.70 -0.52
C VAL A 647 34.87 12.99 0.64
N TYR A 648 34.60 12.01 1.51
CA TYR A 648 33.62 12.09 2.59
C TYR A 648 34.19 11.82 3.99
N GLY A 649 35.44 11.35 4.10
CA GLY A 649 36.13 11.29 5.39
C GLY A 649 36.44 12.70 5.86
N ALA A 650 36.23 12.98 7.15
CA ALA A 650 36.70 14.22 7.73
C ALA A 650 38.23 14.21 7.77
N ASP A 651 38.87 15.32 7.39
CA ASP A 651 40.29 15.52 7.67
C ASP A 651 40.52 15.40 9.19
N ASN A 652 41.46 14.53 9.58
CA ASN A 652 41.90 14.24 10.96
C ASN A 652 41.05 13.25 11.78
N GLU A 653 40.88 12.02 11.28
CA GLU A 653 41.01 10.85 12.16
C GLU A 653 42.39 10.20 11.93
N GLU A 654 43.34 10.49 12.83
CA GLU A 654 44.60 9.75 12.89
C GLU A 654 44.32 8.36 13.47
N GLU A 655 44.63 7.30 12.72
CA GLU A 655 44.36 5.92 13.13
C GLU A 655 45.26 5.51 14.32
N GLU A 656 44.74 5.65 15.55
CA GLU A 656 45.42 5.29 16.80
C GLU A 656 45.59 3.77 16.97
N LEU A 657 46.58 3.20 16.26
CA LEU A 657 47.01 1.82 16.44
C LEU A 657 47.62 1.59 17.83
N GLY A 658 46.79 1.11 18.76
CA GLY A 658 47.22 0.52 20.02
C GLY A 658 47.58 1.50 21.15
N GLY A 659 47.05 2.73 21.11
CA GLY A 659 47.00 3.64 22.28
C GLY A 659 48.33 4.11 22.88
N LEU A 660 49.48 3.85 22.24
CA LEU A 660 50.80 4.19 22.80
C LEU A 660 51.80 4.81 21.82
N PHE A 661 51.54 4.81 20.50
CA PHE A 661 52.46 5.36 19.49
C PHE A 661 51.74 6.15 18.40
N ARG A 662 52.20 7.39 18.17
CA ARG A 662 51.69 8.30 17.14
C ARG A 662 52.66 8.37 15.95
N VAL A 663 52.27 7.81 14.80
CA VAL A 663 53.14 7.74 13.61
C VAL A 663 52.96 8.98 12.73
N SER A 664 53.73 10.03 13.00
CA SER A 664 53.73 11.25 12.18
C SER A 664 54.31 11.01 10.79
N ARG A 665 53.45 10.83 9.77
CA ARG A 665 53.87 10.85 8.36
C ARG A 665 54.14 12.31 7.93
N PRO A 666 55.27 12.60 7.23
CA PRO A 666 55.58 13.98 6.84
C PRO A 666 54.67 14.47 5.69
N GLU A 667 53.95 15.58 5.89
CA GLU A 667 53.17 16.22 4.83
C GLU A 667 54.06 16.66 3.65
N LYS A 668 54.01 15.89 2.55
CA LYS A 668 54.61 16.25 1.25
C LYS A 668 53.64 16.13 0.07
N SER A 669 52.35 16.32 0.32
CA SER A 669 51.38 16.73 -0.69
C SER A 669 51.11 18.24 -0.55
N LYS A 670 51.03 18.96 -1.67
CA LYS A 670 50.66 20.38 -1.65
C LYS A 670 49.18 20.47 -1.28
N LYS A 671 48.82 21.30 -0.29
CA LYS A 671 47.43 21.63 0.04
C LYS A 671 46.80 22.49 -1.08
N ILE A 672 46.45 21.84 -2.18
CA ILE A 672 45.45 22.32 -3.13
C ILE A 672 44.15 22.37 -2.33
N ARG A 673 43.62 23.58 -2.09
CA ARG A 673 42.29 23.73 -1.49
C ARG A 673 41.27 23.13 -2.47
N ALA A 674 40.34 22.30 -1.98
CA ALA A 674 39.31 21.71 -2.83
C ALA A 674 38.50 22.77 -3.59
N ASP A 675 38.28 23.93 -2.97
CA ASP A 675 37.59 25.10 -3.56
C ASP A 675 38.35 25.79 -4.71
N ALA A 676 39.55 25.34 -5.08
CA ALA A 676 40.39 26.00 -6.08
C ALA A 676 39.94 25.78 -7.54
N VAL A 677 39.09 24.80 -7.80
CA VAL A 677 38.55 24.51 -9.15
C VAL A 677 37.09 24.96 -9.20
N ASP A 678 36.85 26.13 -9.79
CA ASP A 678 35.53 26.75 -9.90
C ASP A 678 34.63 25.99 -10.89
N CYS A 679 33.69 25.20 -10.36
CA CYS A 679 32.70 24.44 -11.13
C CYS A 679 31.78 25.30 -12.02
N SER A 680 31.74 26.63 -11.84
CA SER A 680 31.00 27.51 -12.75
C SER A 680 31.69 27.70 -14.12
N ARG A 681 32.97 27.29 -14.23
CA ARG A 681 33.79 27.45 -15.43
C ARG A 681 34.39 26.13 -15.88
N PHE A 682 33.61 25.35 -16.61
CA PHE A 682 34.12 24.21 -17.38
C PHE A 682 35.20 24.68 -18.36
N GLN A 683 36.45 24.32 -18.06
CA GLN A 683 37.57 24.42 -18.99
C GLN A 683 37.70 23.04 -19.64
N PRO A 684 37.43 22.90 -20.95
CA PRO A 684 37.78 21.65 -21.64
C PRO A 684 39.30 21.47 -21.58
N ASP A 685 39.76 20.25 -21.27
CA ASP A 685 41.19 19.96 -21.13
C ASP A 685 41.93 20.07 -22.47
N ALA A 686 42.44 21.27 -22.76
CA ALA A 686 43.29 21.59 -23.89
C ALA A 686 44.73 21.01 -23.77
N GLY A 687 44.91 19.97 -22.95
CA GLY A 687 46.17 19.25 -22.75
C GLY A 687 46.27 17.93 -23.53
N HIS A 688 45.25 17.59 -24.32
CA HIS A 688 45.23 16.40 -25.17
C HIS A 688 45.35 16.80 -26.65
N ASP A 689 46.50 16.49 -27.26
CA ASP A 689 46.71 16.59 -28.72
C ASP A 689 46.00 15.42 -29.42
N TRP A 690 44.72 15.60 -29.77
CA TRP A 690 43.89 14.57 -30.42
C TRP A 690 44.39 14.13 -31.81
N ASP A 691 45.39 14.83 -32.37
CA ASP A 691 46.07 14.46 -33.62
C ASP A 691 47.10 13.33 -33.45
N GLN A 692 47.39 12.89 -32.21
CA GLN A 692 48.36 11.82 -31.94
C GLN A 692 47.73 10.43 -32.14
N GLU A 693 48.27 9.66 -33.09
CA GLU A 693 47.73 8.35 -33.49
C GLU A 693 47.73 7.31 -32.34
N GLU A 694 48.69 7.38 -31.41
CA GLU A 694 48.70 6.55 -30.19
C GLU A 694 47.52 6.88 -29.24
N MET A 695 47.17 8.17 -29.11
CA MET A 695 46.01 8.59 -28.32
C MET A 695 44.71 8.16 -29.01
N LEU A 696 44.60 8.39 -30.33
CA LEU A 696 43.47 7.95 -31.15
C LEU A 696 43.28 6.43 -31.06
N ALA A 697 44.35 5.64 -31.04
CA ALA A 697 44.28 4.21 -30.79
C ALA A 697 43.75 3.89 -29.39
N SER A 698 44.24 4.56 -28.35
CA SER A 698 43.80 4.32 -26.95
C SER A 698 42.32 4.63 -26.68
N ILE A 699 41.69 5.50 -27.49
CA ILE A 699 40.27 5.84 -27.40
C ILE A 699 39.39 5.20 -28.48
N ARG A 700 39.99 4.53 -29.49
CA ARG A 700 39.28 3.90 -30.62
C ARG A 700 38.20 2.93 -30.13
N ASP A 701 38.56 2.20 -29.09
CA ASP A 701 37.77 1.23 -28.36
C ASP A 701 36.48 1.82 -27.75
N CYS A 702 36.48 3.12 -27.42
CA CYS A 702 35.31 3.84 -26.90
C CYS A 702 34.27 4.22 -27.97
N PHE A 703 34.61 4.13 -29.26
CA PHE A 703 33.70 4.45 -30.37
C PHE A 703 32.96 3.24 -30.95
N VAL A 704 33.27 2.03 -30.49
CA VAL A 704 32.61 0.78 -30.94
C VAL A 704 31.33 0.58 -30.15
N THR A 705 30.16 0.78 -30.78
CA THR A 705 28.84 0.79 -30.09
C THR A 705 28.27 -0.60 -29.78
N GLY A 706 29.12 -1.52 -29.29
CA GLY A 706 28.76 -2.87 -28.87
C GLY A 706 28.88 -3.07 -27.35
N LYS A 707 28.12 -4.03 -26.79
CA LYS A 707 28.41 -4.52 -25.43
C LYS A 707 29.65 -5.41 -25.48
N TRP A 708 30.66 -5.07 -24.68
CA TRP A 708 31.87 -5.87 -24.56
C TRP A 708 31.62 -7.13 -23.71
N GLU A 709 32.23 -8.23 -24.12
CA GLU A 709 32.61 -9.33 -23.22
C GLU A 709 34.10 -9.15 -22.91
N GLY A 710 34.54 -9.44 -21.68
CA GLY A 710 35.87 -9.04 -21.19
C GLY A 710 37.08 -9.68 -21.91
N ASP A 711 36.85 -10.65 -22.78
CA ASP A 711 37.89 -11.48 -23.42
C ASP A 711 38.11 -11.14 -24.92
N LYS A 712 37.60 -10.02 -25.44
CA LYS A 712 37.57 -9.72 -26.90
C LYS A 712 38.05 -8.31 -27.27
N ASP A 713 39.08 -8.26 -28.12
CA ASP A 713 39.65 -7.02 -28.70
C ASP A 713 38.67 -6.28 -29.63
N ALA A 714 38.43 -4.99 -29.38
CA ALA A 714 37.65 -4.11 -30.25
C ALA A 714 38.22 -3.98 -31.68
N SER A 715 39.54 -4.16 -31.85
CA SER A 715 40.20 -4.19 -33.16
C SER A 715 39.72 -5.32 -34.09
N THR A 716 39.08 -6.35 -33.54
CA THR A 716 38.44 -7.43 -34.30
C THR A 716 37.01 -7.08 -34.71
N LEU A 717 36.23 -6.45 -33.81
CA LEU A 717 34.85 -6.03 -34.07
C LEU A 717 34.76 -4.95 -35.14
N LEU A 718 35.66 -3.95 -35.12
CA LEU A 718 35.68 -2.92 -36.17
C LEU A 718 35.92 -3.51 -37.57
N LYS A 719 36.74 -4.57 -37.68
CA LYS A 719 36.95 -5.27 -38.96
C LYS A 719 35.71 -6.06 -39.39
N GLU A 720 34.97 -6.66 -38.46
CA GLU A 720 33.70 -7.32 -38.78
C GLU A 720 32.58 -6.34 -39.18
N ASP A 721 32.56 -5.10 -38.66
CA ASP A 721 31.61 -4.06 -39.08
C ASP A 721 32.01 -3.37 -40.41
N ASP A 722 33.31 -3.09 -40.64
CA ASP A 722 33.82 -2.59 -41.93
C ASP A 722 33.54 -3.60 -43.07
N GLU A 723 33.66 -4.91 -42.80
CA GLU A 723 33.26 -5.98 -43.73
C GLU A 723 31.74 -6.10 -43.93
N LEU A 724 30.91 -5.59 -43.00
CA LEU A 724 29.44 -5.72 -43.05
C LEU A 724 28.75 -4.59 -43.84
N TYR A 725 29.38 -3.41 -43.93
CA TYR A 725 28.83 -2.23 -44.63
C TYR A 725 29.53 -1.88 -45.95
N GLY A 726 30.57 -2.62 -46.36
CA GLY A 726 31.44 -2.26 -47.49
C GLY A 726 30.87 -2.44 -48.91
N ASP A 727 29.81 -3.23 -49.09
CA ASP A 727 29.21 -3.54 -50.40
C ASP A 727 27.75 -3.05 -50.46
N PHE A 728 27.51 -1.96 -51.19
CA PHE A 728 26.15 -1.47 -51.49
C PHE A 728 25.85 -1.65 -52.99
N GLU A 729 24.72 -2.28 -53.29
CA GLU A 729 24.26 -2.66 -54.64
C GLU A 729 23.01 -1.84 -54.98
N ASP A 730 23.09 -0.96 -55.98
CA ASP A 730 22.03 0.02 -56.22
C ASP A 730 20.90 -0.55 -57.10
N LEU A 731 19.71 -0.69 -56.49
CA LEU A 731 18.69 -1.66 -56.90
C LEU A 731 17.79 -1.21 -58.08
N GLU A 732 18.08 -0.07 -58.71
CA GLU A 732 17.49 0.36 -59.99
C GLU A 732 18.50 0.37 -61.16
N THR A 733 19.80 0.13 -60.93
CA THR A 733 20.85 0.13 -61.96
C THR A 733 21.72 -1.13 -61.98
N GLY A 734 21.93 -1.81 -60.84
CA GLY A 734 22.62 -3.09 -60.76
C GLY A 734 24.16 -3.03 -60.76
N GLU A 735 24.76 -1.87 -60.46
CA GLU A 735 26.21 -1.76 -60.27
C GLU A 735 26.57 -1.81 -58.77
N VAL A 736 27.64 -2.54 -58.42
CA VAL A 736 28.14 -2.70 -57.05
C VAL A 736 29.35 -1.80 -56.83
N HIS A 737 29.20 -0.71 -56.07
CA HIS A 737 30.26 0.25 -55.83
C HIS A 737 31.24 -0.19 -54.74
N LYS A 738 32.23 -1.03 -55.10
CA LYS A 738 33.34 -1.40 -54.22
C LYS A 738 34.37 -0.28 -54.09
N ALA A 739 34.51 0.30 -52.91
CA ALA A 739 35.55 1.29 -52.62
C ALA A 739 36.94 0.64 -52.56
N LYS A 740 37.77 0.84 -53.60
CA LYS A 740 39.21 0.53 -53.57
C LYS A 740 40.05 1.80 -53.53
N GLY A 741 41.10 1.78 -52.72
CA GLY A 741 42.05 2.89 -52.60
C GLY A 741 42.83 3.15 -53.90
N ASP A 742 43.23 4.41 -54.07
CA ASP A 742 43.83 4.97 -55.29
C ASP A 742 45.19 4.34 -55.68
N LYS A 743 45.26 3.74 -56.88
CA LYS A 743 46.21 4.11 -57.96
C LYS A 743 46.04 3.34 -59.28
N THR A 744 45.88 4.12 -60.36
CA THR A 744 46.22 3.92 -61.79
C THR A 744 47.27 2.82 -62.11
N GLU A 745 47.27 2.05 -63.22
CA GLU A 745 46.46 1.88 -64.48
C GLU A 745 46.92 0.54 -65.15
N GLY A 746 46.41 -0.02 -66.26
CA GLY A 746 45.37 0.34 -67.25
C GLY A 746 45.33 -0.67 -68.45
N GLU A 747 44.54 -0.36 -69.51
CA GLU A 747 44.42 -1.00 -70.86
C GLU A 747 43.98 -2.48 -71.06
N ASN A 748 42.73 -2.65 -71.52
CA ASN A 748 42.21 -3.42 -72.68
C ASN A 748 42.61 -4.91 -72.94
N HIS A 749 41.64 -5.85 -72.90
CA HIS A 749 40.77 -6.29 -74.03
C HIS A 749 39.88 -7.48 -73.56
N ASP A 750 39.09 -8.10 -74.46
CA ASP A 750 37.84 -8.81 -74.14
C ASP A 750 37.77 -10.28 -74.61
N ASP A 751 36.75 -10.98 -74.09
CA ASP A 751 35.99 -12.13 -74.65
C ASP A 751 36.52 -13.60 -74.66
N ASP A 752 35.51 -14.49 -74.67
CA ASP A 752 35.40 -15.92 -75.04
C ASP A 752 35.95 -17.10 -74.18
N GLU A 753 35.07 -17.56 -73.27
CA GLU A 753 34.40 -18.89 -73.25
C GLU A 753 35.10 -20.26 -72.89
N GLU A 754 34.20 -21.22 -72.56
CA GLU A 754 34.28 -22.70 -72.46
C GLU A 754 35.08 -23.46 -71.35
N ASN A 755 34.37 -23.71 -70.23
CA ASN A 755 33.86 -25.03 -69.76
C ASN A 755 34.73 -26.16 -69.11
N GLU A 756 34.08 -26.83 -68.14
CA GLU A 756 34.23 -28.22 -67.61
C GLU A 756 35.49 -28.78 -66.85
N GLU A 757 35.20 -29.18 -65.59
CA GLU A 757 35.62 -30.37 -64.80
C GLU A 757 37.05 -30.64 -64.22
N GLU A 758 37.03 -30.86 -62.90
CA GLU A 758 37.84 -31.69 -61.97
C GLU A 758 39.28 -32.18 -62.31
N GLU A 759 40.26 -31.82 -61.46
CA GLU A 759 40.72 -32.72 -60.38
C GLU A 759 41.54 -31.99 -59.28
N ALA A 760 41.79 -32.66 -58.15
CA ALA A 760 42.20 -32.08 -56.86
C ALA A 760 43.70 -32.34 -56.50
N PRO A 761 44.12 -32.40 -55.21
CA PRO A 761 44.11 -31.40 -54.12
C PRO A 761 45.54 -31.09 -53.59
N LEU A 762 45.68 -30.31 -52.49
CA LEU A 762 46.58 -30.65 -51.35
C LEU A 762 46.42 -29.69 -50.13
N VAL A 763 46.05 -30.27 -48.98
CA VAL A 763 46.20 -29.80 -47.57
C VAL A 763 45.86 -28.34 -47.21
N LYS A 764 44.65 -28.15 -46.66
CA LYS A 764 44.37 -27.28 -45.50
C LYS A 764 43.17 -27.84 -44.72
N VAL A 765 43.40 -28.51 -43.59
CA VAL A 765 42.31 -29.15 -42.81
C VAL A 765 41.85 -28.28 -41.63
N ASP A 766 42.75 -27.49 -41.03
CA ASP A 766 42.45 -26.71 -39.82
C ASP A 766 41.57 -25.46 -40.09
N ASP A 767 41.68 -24.87 -41.29
CA ASP A 767 40.83 -23.73 -41.71
C ASP A 767 39.34 -24.13 -41.76
N ASP A 768 39.04 -25.41 -42.02
CA ASP A 768 37.69 -25.89 -42.30
C ASP A 768 36.88 -26.12 -41.01
N GLU A 769 37.53 -26.59 -39.93
CA GLU A 769 36.93 -26.62 -38.59
C GLU A 769 36.78 -25.22 -38.00
N ALA A 770 37.77 -24.33 -38.21
CA ALA A 770 37.66 -22.93 -37.82
C ALA A 770 36.49 -22.22 -38.52
N GLN A 771 36.29 -22.46 -39.83
CA GLN A 771 35.14 -21.94 -40.57
C GLN A 771 33.80 -22.57 -40.16
N LYS A 772 33.76 -23.88 -39.86
CA LYS A 772 32.57 -24.54 -39.30
C LYS A 772 32.19 -23.96 -37.95
N ASN A 773 33.15 -23.74 -37.05
CA ASN A 773 32.92 -23.13 -35.74
C ASN A 773 32.48 -21.67 -35.87
N LYS A 774 33.12 -20.86 -36.72
CA LYS A 774 32.64 -19.50 -37.04
C LYS A 774 31.22 -19.48 -37.62
N ARG A 775 30.86 -20.44 -38.49
CA ARG A 775 29.49 -20.58 -39.02
C ARG A 775 28.49 -21.06 -37.96
N LEU A 776 28.90 -21.92 -37.03
CA LEU A 776 28.08 -22.36 -35.89
C LEU A 776 27.86 -21.23 -34.89
N GLU A 777 28.88 -20.44 -34.57
CA GLU A 777 28.74 -19.23 -33.74
C GLU A 777 27.87 -18.17 -34.42
N LYS A 778 28.10 -17.86 -35.72
CA LYS A 778 27.22 -16.93 -36.45
C LYS A 778 25.78 -17.45 -36.48
N LYS A 779 25.53 -18.76 -36.60
CA LYS A 779 24.18 -19.36 -36.45
C LYS A 779 23.62 -19.31 -35.02
N LYS A 780 24.44 -19.50 -33.98
CA LYS A 780 24.04 -19.33 -32.57
C LYS A 780 23.65 -17.89 -32.28
N ARG A 781 24.54 -16.92 -32.56
CA ARG A 781 24.27 -15.48 -32.37
C ARG A 781 23.06 -14.99 -33.17
N LEU A 782 22.87 -15.48 -34.41
CA LEU A 782 21.67 -15.16 -35.20
C LEU A 782 20.40 -15.77 -34.59
N LYS A 783 20.47 -17.00 -34.07
CA LYS A 783 19.35 -17.64 -33.35
C LYS A 783 19.06 -16.96 -32.01
N GLU A 784 20.07 -16.51 -31.28
CA GLU A 784 19.94 -15.76 -30.03
C GLU A 784 19.28 -14.40 -30.27
N ARG A 785 19.70 -13.66 -31.30
CA ARG A 785 19.01 -12.44 -31.75
C ARG A 785 17.56 -12.71 -32.18
N PHE A 786 17.33 -13.76 -32.98
CA PHE A 786 16.00 -14.11 -33.46
C PHE A 786 15.06 -14.55 -32.32
N ASN A 787 15.54 -15.35 -31.36
CA ASN A 787 14.78 -15.69 -30.17
C ASN A 787 14.44 -14.44 -29.34
N ALA A 788 15.42 -13.55 -29.11
CA ALA A 788 15.22 -12.30 -28.37
C ALA A 788 14.27 -11.30 -29.07
N GLU A 789 14.04 -11.43 -30.38
CA GLU A 789 13.09 -10.62 -31.15
C GLU A 789 11.68 -11.25 -31.24
N TYR A 790 11.52 -12.52 -30.84
CA TYR A 790 10.27 -13.28 -31.00
C TYR A 790 9.67 -13.90 -29.72
N ASP A 791 10.42 -14.02 -28.61
CA ASP A 791 9.89 -14.54 -27.33
C ASP A 791 8.94 -13.55 -26.62
N ASP A 792 8.92 -12.26 -26.99
CA ASP A 792 8.02 -11.22 -26.45
C ASP A 792 6.51 -11.45 -26.76
N GLY A 793 6.16 -12.51 -27.48
CA GLY A 793 4.85 -12.69 -28.13
C GLY A 793 3.61 -12.91 -27.25
N ASP A 794 3.75 -13.13 -25.93
CA ASP A 794 2.63 -13.42 -25.01
C ASP A 794 2.64 -12.58 -23.71
N ALA A 795 3.58 -11.64 -23.59
CA ALA A 795 3.66 -10.71 -22.46
C ALA A 795 2.55 -9.64 -22.53
N THR A 796 2.24 -9.00 -21.41
CA THR A 796 1.28 -7.88 -21.37
C THR A 796 1.92 -6.68 -20.72
N TYR A 797 1.57 -5.47 -21.16
CA TYR A 797 2.06 -4.19 -20.61
C TYR A 797 2.02 -4.06 -19.06
N PHE A 798 1.15 -4.82 -18.38
CA PHE A 798 1.16 -4.91 -16.93
C PHE A 798 2.31 -5.77 -16.38
N ASP A 799 2.60 -6.88 -17.03
CA ASP A 799 3.68 -7.80 -16.72
C ASP A 799 5.04 -7.19 -17.12
N ASP A 800 5.12 -6.51 -18.27
CA ASP A 800 6.32 -5.78 -18.76
C ASP A 800 6.78 -4.74 -17.72
N LEU A 801 5.88 -3.81 -17.34
CA LEU A 801 6.13 -2.80 -16.29
C LEU A 801 6.55 -3.44 -14.96
N LYS A 802 5.93 -4.57 -14.60
CA LYS A 802 6.26 -5.29 -13.36
C LYS A 802 7.65 -5.92 -13.46
N GLU A 803 8.06 -6.40 -14.62
CA GLU A 803 9.39 -6.96 -14.85
C GLU A 803 10.48 -5.88 -14.87
N GLU A 804 10.25 -4.72 -15.49
CA GLU A 804 11.13 -3.54 -15.36
C GLU A 804 11.34 -3.16 -13.89
N MET A 805 10.25 -3.09 -13.11
CA MET A 805 10.30 -2.75 -11.68
C MET A 805 10.99 -3.83 -10.83
N GLN A 806 10.96 -5.10 -11.25
CA GLN A 806 11.70 -6.18 -10.60
C GLN A 806 13.19 -6.15 -10.97
N LYS A 807 13.54 -6.00 -12.25
CA LYS A 807 14.92 -5.84 -12.73
C LYS A 807 15.63 -4.69 -12.01
N GLN A 808 14.97 -3.55 -11.83
CA GLN A 808 15.54 -2.44 -11.05
C GLN A 808 15.73 -2.79 -9.57
N ALA A 809 14.81 -3.55 -8.95
CA ALA A 809 14.94 -3.96 -7.54
C ALA A 809 16.01 -5.06 -7.34
N GLU A 810 16.29 -5.86 -8.36
CA GLU A 810 17.33 -6.88 -8.39
C GLU A 810 18.72 -6.25 -8.62
N LEU A 811 18.85 -5.30 -9.56
CA LEU A 811 20.05 -4.46 -9.72
C LEU A 811 20.40 -3.72 -8.41
N ASN A 812 19.41 -3.02 -7.83
CA ASN A 812 19.58 -2.32 -6.55
C ASN A 812 19.91 -3.25 -5.36
N ARG A 813 19.70 -4.57 -5.48
CA ARG A 813 20.12 -5.54 -4.47
C ARG A 813 21.58 -5.94 -4.71
N ALA A 814 21.89 -6.38 -5.93
CA ALA A 814 23.22 -6.85 -6.31
C ALA A 814 24.31 -5.79 -6.07
N GLU A 815 24.04 -4.52 -6.36
CA GLU A 815 24.98 -3.39 -6.12
C GLU A 815 25.44 -3.26 -4.65
N PHE A 816 24.73 -3.84 -3.68
CA PHE A 816 25.00 -3.70 -2.25
C PHE A 816 25.19 -5.04 -1.52
N GLU A 817 25.26 -6.19 -2.22
CA GLU A 817 25.43 -7.50 -1.58
C GLU A 817 26.85 -7.73 -1.02
N ASP A 818 27.89 -7.22 -1.70
CA ASP A 818 29.30 -7.36 -1.30
C ASP A 818 29.79 -6.29 -0.27
N MET A 819 28.90 -5.47 0.30
CA MET A 819 29.27 -4.37 1.20
C MET A 819 28.86 -4.57 2.66
N ASP A 820 29.80 -4.36 3.58
CA ASP A 820 29.59 -4.39 5.03
C ASP A 820 28.45 -3.45 5.47
N ASP A 821 27.59 -3.91 6.37
CA ASP A 821 26.36 -3.22 6.78
C ASP A 821 26.57 -1.78 7.25
N GLU A 822 27.65 -1.46 7.98
CA GLU A 822 27.98 -0.08 8.36
C GLU A 822 28.25 0.81 7.14
N THR A 823 29.04 0.31 6.21
CA THR A 823 29.40 1.02 4.97
C THR A 823 28.19 1.17 4.05
N ARG A 824 27.26 0.22 4.12
CA ARG A 824 26.02 0.15 3.36
C ARG A 824 24.95 1.12 3.89
N VAL A 825 24.76 1.17 5.22
CA VAL A 825 23.84 2.09 5.91
C VAL A 825 24.20 3.56 5.64
N GLN A 826 25.48 3.90 5.52
CA GLN A 826 25.91 5.26 5.14
C GLN A 826 25.47 5.68 3.72
N TYR A 827 25.22 4.73 2.80
CA TYR A 827 24.76 5.02 1.44
C TYR A 827 23.22 4.96 1.31
N GLU A 828 22.61 3.84 1.69
CA GLU A 828 21.15 3.62 1.49
C GLU A 828 20.31 4.20 2.64
N GLY A 829 20.89 4.31 3.84
CA GLY A 829 20.20 4.50 5.12
C GLY A 829 20.02 3.19 5.89
N PHE A 830 19.42 3.23 7.07
CA PHE A 830 19.01 2.01 7.78
C PHE A 830 17.95 1.27 6.96
N ARG A 831 18.10 -0.04 6.80
CA ARG A 831 17.14 -0.87 6.06
C ARG A 831 15.87 -1.10 6.89
N PRO A 832 14.67 -1.14 6.28
CA PRO A 832 13.51 -1.75 6.93
C PRO A 832 13.87 -3.20 7.33
N GLY A 833 13.29 -3.69 8.43
CA GLY A 833 13.63 -5.00 9.00
C GLY A 833 14.67 -4.95 10.13
N MET A 834 15.60 -3.98 10.10
CA MET A 834 16.59 -3.78 11.17
C MET A 834 15.91 -3.28 12.46
N TYR A 835 16.46 -3.69 13.61
CA TYR A 835 16.11 -3.12 14.92
C TYR A 835 17.02 -1.92 15.19
N VAL A 836 16.44 -0.76 15.51
CA VAL A 836 17.15 0.52 15.55
C VAL A 836 16.87 1.25 16.85
N ARG A 837 17.91 1.85 17.44
CA ARG A 837 17.87 2.79 18.56
C ARG A 837 18.06 4.20 17.99
N LEU A 838 17.13 5.10 18.31
CA LEU A 838 17.11 6.48 17.82
C LEU A 838 17.20 7.45 19.00
N GLU A 839 18.22 8.28 19.01
CA GLU A 839 18.41 9.32 20.01
C GLU A 839 17.77 10.64 19.56
N ILE A 840 16.83 11.15 20.37
CA ILE A 840 16.06 12.35 20.07
C ILE A 840 16.30 13.38 21.19
N PRO A 841 16.97 14.50 20.89
CA PRO A 841 17.18 15.59 21.85
C PRO A 841 15.96 16.52 21.93
N ALA A 842 15.91 17.30 23.00
CA ALA A 842 14.94 18.38 23.20
C ALA A 842 13.45 17.94 23.12
N LEU A 843 13.12 16.75 23.63
CA LEU A 843 11.74 16.31 23.82
C LEU A 843 11.10 16.98 25.04
N PRO A 844 9.86 17.49 24.96
CA PRO A 844 9.20 18.15 26.10
C PRO A 844 9.12 17.23 27.33
N CYS A 845 9.39 17.77 28.51
CA CYS A 845 9.41 17.01 29.76
C CYS A 845 8.08 16.26 30.02
N GLU A 846 6.95 16.86 29.61
CA GLU A 846 5.61 16.31 29.74
C GLU A 846 5.43 14.98 28.98
N PHE A 847 6.17 14.74 27.89
CA PHE A 847 6.13 13.46 27.17
C PHE A 847 6.68 12.31 28.03
N VAL A 848 7.78 12.56 28.74
CA VAL A 848 8.41 11.56 29.61
C VAL A 848 7.62 11.39 30.90
N THR A 849 7.19 12.49 31.56
CA THR A 849 6.43 12.38 32.81
C THR A 849 5.07 11.73 32.59
N ASN A 850 4.37 12.07 31.51
CA ASN A 850 3.02 11.60 31.22
C ASN A 850 3.00 10.39 30.29
N PHE A 851 4.14 9.70 30.11
CA PHE A 851 4.22 8.46 29.34
C PHE A 851 3.22 7.41 29.86
N ASP A 852 2.62 6.67 28.94
CA ASP A 852 1.61 5.63 29.22
C ASP A 852 1.79 4.50 28.20
N PRO A 853 2.20 3.29 28.62
CA PRO A 853 2.39 2.14 27.73
C PRO A 853 1.18 1.73 26.89
N HIS A 854 -0.04 2.16 27.24
CA HIS A 854 -1.24 1.88 26.42
C HIS A 854 -1.29 2.71 25.13
N TYR A 855 -0.52 3.81 25.02
CA TYR A 855 -0.50 4.65 23.83
C TYR A 855 0.76 4.36 22.99
N PRO A 856 0.61 3.75 21.79
CA PRO A 856 1.75 3.36 20.97
C PRO A 856 2.52 4.60 20.46
N ILE A 857 3.83 4.62 20.68
CA ILE A 857 4.71 5.65 20.12
C ILE A 857 5.06 5.25 18.68
N ILE A 858 4.76 6.16 17.74
CA ILE A 858 5.07 6.01 16.32
C ILE A 858 5.97 7.17 15.91
N LEU A 859 7.00 6.86 15.13
CA LEU A 859 7.96 7.80 14.55
C LEU A 859 7.79 7.78 13.04
N GLY A 860 7.26 8.85 12.46
CA GLY A 860 7.12 8.98 11.00
C GLY A 860 8.22 9.87 10.45
N GLY A 861 9.12 9.32 9.62
CA GLY A 861 10.10 10.13 8.89
C GLY A 861 9.42 11.06 7.90
N LEU A 862 9.86 12.31 7.86
CA LEU A 862 9.29 13.39 7.04
C LEU A 862 10.07 13.54 5.73
N GLY A 863 9.36 13.74 4.62
CA GLY A 863 9.99 14.13 3.36
C GLY A 863 10.64 15.52 3.43
N ALA A 864 11.69 15.78 2.65
CA ALA A 864 12.39 17.07 2.66
C ALA A 864 11.50 18.26 2.27
N SER A 865 10.43 18.03 1.49
CA SER A 865 9.38 19.02 1.22
C SER A 865 8.42 19.22 2.41
N GLU A 866 8.23 18.19 3.25
CA GLU A 866 7.21 18.16 4.29
C GLU A 866 7.59 18.87 5.59
N GLY A 867 8.87 19.23 5.77
CA GLY A 867 9.29 20.18 6.81
C GLY A 867 8.73 21.59 6.58
N ASN A 868 8.30 21.93 5.36
CA ASN A 868 7.84 23.27 5.01
C ASN A 868 6.33 23.46 5.23
N ILE A 869 5.96 24.64 5.75
CA ILE A 869 4.57 25.09 5.90
C ILE A 869 4.22 26.04 4.75
N GLY A 870 3.06 25.84 4.12
CA GLY A 870 2.58 26.62 3.00
C GLY A 870 1.05 26.64 2.89
N TYR A 871 0.55 27.04 1.72
CA TYR A 871 -0.85 26.84 1.37
C TYR A 871 -1.02 25.47 0.71
N LEU A 872 -2.13 24.79 1.00
CA LEU A 872 -2.49 23.56 0.30
C LEU A 872 -3.86 23.72 -0.36
N GLN A 873 -3.94 23.33 -1.63
CA GLN A 873 -5.19 23.16 -2.36
C GLN A 873 -5.64 21.71 -2.22
N MET A 874 -6.86 21.49 -1.73
CA MET A 874 -7.37 20.16 -1.40
C MET A 874 -8.83 19.97 -1.82
N ARG A 875 -9.20 18.75 -2.23
CA ARG A 875 -10.56 18.38 -2.62
C ARG A 875 -11.28 17.72 -1.45
N LEU A 876 -12.20 18.44 -0.81
CA LEU A 876 -12.91 18.04 0.40
C LEU A 876 -14.38 17.74 0.13
N LYS A 877 -14.91 16.69 0.76
CA LYS A 877 -16.34 16.36 0.80
C LYS A 877 -16.79 16.10 2.24
N LYS A 878 -17.94 16.67 2.61
CA LYS A 878 -18.63 16.38 3.88
C LYS A 878 -18.87 14.87 4.00
N HIS A 879 -18.59 14.27 5.15
CA HIS A 879 -18.83 12.84 5.33
C HIS A 879 -20.34 12.50 5.30
N ARG A 880 -20.68 11.31 4.78
CA ARG A 880 -22.07 10.86 4.54
C ARG A 880 -22.90 10.82 5.83
N TRP A 881 -22.33 10.29 6.91
CA TRP A 881 -22.96 10.13 8.22
C TRP A 881 -22.73 11.31 9.18
N TYR A 882 -22.00 12.34 8.76
CA TYR A 882 -21.83 13.53 9.58
C TYR A 882 -23.07 14.43 9.44
N ASN A 883 -23.71 14.78 10.55
CA ASN A 883 -25.01 15.47 10.48
C ASN A 883 -24.91 16.93 10.03
N ARG A 884 -23.86 17.67 10.41
CA ARG A 884 -23.76 19.13 10.21
C ARG A 884 -23.05 19.49 8.89
N ILE A 885 -23.39 20.62 8.28
CA ILE A 885 -22.56 21.20 7.19
C ILE A 885 -21.38 21.98 7.78
N LEU A 886 -20.21 21.88 7.13
CA LEU A 886 -19.02 22.61 7.56
C LEU A 886 -19.03 24.03 7.00
N LYS A 887 -18.45 24.97 7.74
CA LYS A 887 -18.53 26.42 7.48
C LYS A 887 -17.14 27.00 7.29
N THR A 888 -16.97 27.89 6.31
CA THR A 888 -15.68 28.55 6.06
C THR A 888 -15.22 29.35 7.27
N ARG A 889 -13.93 29.29 7.60
CA ARG A 889 -13.34 29.92 8.79
C ARG A 889 -13.93 29.46 10.14
N ASP A 890 -14.53 28.27 10.21
CA ASP A 890 -14.59 27.53 11.47
C ASP A 890 -13.40 26.56 11.52
N PRO A 891 -12.77 26.38 12.70
CA PRO A 891 -11.60 25.53 12.84
C PRO A 891 -11.95 24.06 12.63
N LEU A 892 -11.00 23.32 12.05
CA LEU A 892 -11.14 21.91 11.69
C LEU A 892 -9.81 21.20 11.95
N ILE A 893 -9.85 20.05 12.60
CA ILE A 893 -8.67 19.21 12.86
C ILE A 893 -8.49 18.28 11.67
N LEU A 894 -7.29 18.25 11.12
CA LEU A 894 -6.92 17.44 9.96
C LEU A 894 -5.88 16.39 10.37
N SER A 895 -6.07 15.15 9.94
CA SER A 895 -5.00 14.15 9.86
C SER A 895 -4.56 14.07 8.40
N LEU A 896 -3.31 14.45 8.14
CA LEU A 896 -2.75 14.65 6.81
C LEU A 896 -1.26 14.26 6.86
N GLY A 897 -0.90 13.21 6.13
CA GLY A 897 0.35 12.47 6.36
C GLY A 897 0.45 11.96 7.80
N TRP A 898 1.65 12.00 8.39
CA TRP A 898 1.84 11.69 9.81
C TRP A 898 1.14 12.68 10.74
N ARG A 899 1.10 13.96 10.36
CA ARG A 899 0.73 15.06 11.26
C ARG A 899 -0.78 15.15 11.53
N ARG A 900 -1.11 15.56 12.75
CA ARG A 900 -2.46 15.99 13.17
C ARG A 900 -2.41 17.46 13.57
N PHE A 901 -3.24 18.31 12.97
CA PHE A 901 -3.24 19.74 13.28
C PHE A 901 -4.60 20.41 13.01
N GLN A 902 -4.88 21.49 13.74
CA GLN A 902 -6.05 22.33 13.56
C GLN A 902 -5.72 23.53 12.66
N THR A 903 -6.59 23.80 11.68
CA THR A 903 -6.48 24.92 10.73
C THR A 903 -7.87 25.50 10.40
N MET A 904 -7.94 26.58 9.61
CA MET A 904 -9.18 27.32 9.28
C MET A 904 -9.48 27.30 7.77
N PRO A 905 -10.12 26.25 7.23
CA PRO A 905 -10.33 26.08 5.80
C PRO A 905 -11.22 27.16 5.15
N LEU A 906 -10.85 27.52 3.91
CA LEU A 906 -11.67 28.30 2.98
C LEU A 906 -12.22 27.40 1.85
N TYR A 907 -13.46 26.94 2.02
CA TYR A 907 -14.20 26.22 0.99
C TYR A 907 -14.52 27.11 -0.21
N HIS A 908 -14.28 26.59 -1.41
CA HIS A 908 -14.52 27.25 -2.68
C HIS A 908 -15.02 26.23 -3.73
N ILE A 909 -15.64 26.73 -4.80
CA ILE A 909 -15.90 25.96 -6.02
C ILE A 909 -15.36 26.77 -7.19
N GLU A 910 -14.79 26.08 -8.17
CA GLU A 910 -14.37 26.70 -9.41
C GLU A 910 -15.61 27.06 -10.27
N ASP A 911 -15.79 28.34 -10.58
CA ASP A 911 -16.71 28.78 -11.63
C ASP A 911 -16.04 28.53 -13.00
N HIS A 912 -16.83 28.26 -14.07
CA HIS A 912 -16.40 27.96 -15.46
C HIS A 912 -15.39 28.94 -16.13
N ASN A 913 -14.96 29.99 -15.43
CA ASN A 913 -13.96 30.95 -15.84
C ASN A 913 -12.58 30.70 -15.16
N GLY A 914 -12.34 29.49 -14.63
CA GLY A 914 -11.11 29.16 -13.89
C GLY A 914 -10.97 29.92 -12.57
N ARG A 915 -12.08 30.16 -11.85
CA ARG A 915 -12.09 31.04 -10.66
C ARG A 915 -12.58 30.33 -9.42
N HIS A 916 -11.70 30.15 -8.44
CA HIS A 916 -12.02 29.62 -7.11
C HIS A 916 -12.93 30.59 -6.33
N ARG A 917 -14.25 30.43 -6.48
CA ARG A 917 -15.27 31.22 -5.81
C ARG A 917 -15.51 30.71 -4.40
N LEU A 918 -15.24 31.56 -3.41
CA LEU A 918 -15.50 31.31 -1.99
C LEU A 918 -16.98 30.92 -1.73
N LEU A 919 -17.19 29.80 -1.06
CA LEU A 919 -18.48 29.38 -0.50
C LEU A 919 -18.67 29.96 0.92
N LYS A 920 -19.82 29.69 1.56
CA LYS A 920 -20.00 29.92 3.00
C LYS A 920 -19.95 28.63 3.80
N TYR A 921 -20.35 27.53 3.16
CA TYR A 921 -20.46 26.20 3.70
C TYR A 921 -20.04 25.18 2.64
N THR A 922 -19.65 23.98 3.07
CA THR A 922 -19.55 22.82 2.17
C THR A 922 -20.92 22.46 1.58
N PRO A 923 -21.02 22.06 0.31
CA PRO A 923 -22.20 21.35 -0.19
C PRO A 923 -22.34 19.98 0.53
N GLU A 924 -23.55 19.42 0.55
CA GLU A 924 -23.86 18.26 1.39
C GLU A 924 -23.38 16.92 0.80
N HIS A 925 -23.45 16.75 -0.52
CA HIS A 925 -23.11 15.48 -1.20
C HIS A 925 -22.08 15.65 -2.33
N MET A 926 -21.67 16.88 -2.64
CA MET A 926 -20.70 17.22 -3.68
C MET A 926 -19.29 17.41 -3.07
N HIS A 927 -18.25 17.24 -3.88
CA HIS A 927 -16.90 17.70 -3.52
C HIS A 927 -16.80 19.22 -3.70
N CYS A 928 -15.98 19.87 -2.89
CA CYS A 928 -15.59 21.27 -3.06
C CYS A 928 -14.06 21.39 -2.92
N GLY A 929 -13.51 22.46 -3.49
CA GLY A 929 -12.14 22.84 -3.16
C GLY A 929 -12.12 23.43 -1.75
N ALA A 930 -11.05 23.19 -1.02
CA ALA A 930 -10.71 23.88 0.20
C ALA A 930 -9.25 24.34 0.11
N SER A 931 -8.96 25.47 0.73
CA SER A 931 -7.58 25.92 0.93
C SER A 931 -7.32 26.14 2.41
N ILE A 932 -6.15 25.69 2.85
CA ILE A 932 -5.68 25.77 4.24
C ILE A 932 -4.27 26.38 4.28
N TRP A 933 -3.80 26.68 5.50
CA TRP A 933 -2.40 26.88 5.81
C TRP A 933 -1.93 25.70 6.67
N GLY A 934 -0.81 25.08 6.32
CA GLY A 934 -0.32 23.85 6.96
C GLY A 934 0.92 23.25 6.31
N PRO A 935 1.41 22.11 6.81
CA PRO A 935 2.55 21.39 6.24
C PRO A 935 2.25 20.93 4.81
N ILE A 936 3.20 21.15 3.92
CA ILE A 936 3.19 20.67 2.53
C ILE A 936 3.33 19.13 2.57
N THR A 937 2.57 18.39 1.76
CA THR A 937 2.66 16.92 1.65
C THR A 937 2.34 16.48 0.22
N PRO A 938 2.88 15.35 -0.30
CA PRO A 938 2.67 14.92 -1.68
C PRO A 938 1.22 14.99 -2.20
N GLN A 939 1.06 15.43 -3.45
CA GLN A 939 -0.23 15.43 -4.15
C GLN A 939 -0.83 14.01 -4.15
N GLY A 940 -2.16 13.90 -4.15
CA GLY A 940 -2.85 12.61 -4.09
C GLY A 940 -2.94 11.97 -2.69
N THR A 941 -2.26 12.53 -1.68
CA THR A 941 -2.37 12.06 -0.28
C THR A 941 -3.79 12.26 0.26
N GLY A 942 -4.38 11.18 0.78
CA GLY A 942 -5.69 11.19 1.44
C GLY A 942 -5.63 11.78 2.84
N PHE A 943 -6.61 12.62 3.19
CA PHE A 943 -6.68 13.26 4.50
C PHE A 943 -8.09 13.18 5.12
N LEU A 944 -8.10 13.08 6.45
CA LEU A 944 -9.29 13.00 7.28
C LEU A 944 -9.52 14.34 7.97
N ALA A 945 -10.79 14.73 8.16
CA ALA A 945 -11.14 15.93 8.91
C ALA A 945 -12.14 15.64 10.04
N VAL A 946 -11.85 16.15 11.24
CA VAL A 946 -12.61 15.96 12.49
C VAL A 946 -12.90 17.33 13.11
N GLN A 947 -14.11 17.55 13.65
CA GLN A 947 -14.46 18.83 14.27
C GLN A 947 -13.99 18.95 15.73
N SER A 948 -14.02 17.85 16.48
CA SER A 948 -13.58 17.77 17.87
C SER A 948 -13.00 16.39 18.12
N VAL A 949 -11.80 16.34 18.67
CA VAL A 949 -11.17 15.10 19.17
C VAL A 949 -11.72 14.75 20.56
N ALA A 950 -11.93 15.76 21.41
CA ALA A 950 -12.32 15.59 22.80
C ALA A 950 -13.61 14.76 23.01
N GLY A 951 -13.46 13.67 23.76
CA GLY A 951 -14.52 12.88 24.38
C GLY A 951 -15.31 11.92 23.46
N THR A 952 -15.86 10.87 24.07
CA THR A 952 -16.81 9.96 23.42
C THR A 952 -18.10 10.70 23.08
N GLN A 953 -18.43 10.81 21.79
CA GLN A 953 -19.66 11.46 21.32
C GLN A 953 -20.57 10.42 20.71
N ALA A 954 -21.86 10.41 21.09
CA ALA A 954 -22.87 9.54 20.50
C ALA A 954 -23.22 9.86 19.03
N ASN A 955 -22.47 10.76 18.38
CA ASN A 955 -22.58 11.12 16.97
C ASN A 955 -21.23 10.89 16.29
N PHE A 956 -21.27 10.45 15.04
CA PHE A 956 -20.10 10.25 14.18
C PHE A 956 -19.18 11.49 14.16
N ARG A 957 -17.93 11.33 14.64
CA ARG A 957 -16.94 12.39 14.89
C ARG A 957 -16.26 12.89 13.61
N ILE A 958 -16.06 12.01 12.63
CA ILE A 958 -15.43 12.34 11.34
C ILE A 958 -16.36 13.23 10.52
N ALA A 959 -15.87 14.44 10.23
CA ALA A 959 -16.66 15.53 9.67
C ALA A 959 -16.59 15.59 8.13
N ALA A 960 -15.42 15.31 7.56
CA ALA A 960 -15.18 15.31 6.12
C ALA A 960 -13.99 14.42 5.76
N THR A 961 -13.90 14.06 4.49
CA THR A 961 -12.78 13.33 3.89
C THR A 961 -12.33 14.05 2.62
N GLY A 962 -11.08 13.86 2.22
CA GLY A 962 -10.56 14.50 1.03
C GLY A 962 -9.20 14.00 0.58
N VAL A 963 -8.70 14.63 -0.48
CA VAL A 963 -7.39 14.36 -1.09
C VAL A 963 -6.69 15.69 -1.37
N VAL A 964 -5.38 15.77 -1.14
CA VAL A 964 -4.55 16.92 -1.51
C VAL A 964 -4.45 16.99 -3.03
N LEU A 965 -4.75 18.16 -3.61
CA LEU A 965 -4.66 18.39 -5.06
C LEU A 965 -3.30 18.98 -5.42
N ASP A 966 -2.91 20.09 -4.80
CA ASP A 966 -1.74 20.86 -5.23
C ASP A 966 -1.07 21.66 -4.09
N LEU A 967 0.21 21.97 -4.30
CA LEU A 967 1.20 22.45 -3.32
C LEU A 967 1.66 23.87 -3.66
N ASP A 968 0.67 24.72 -3.85
CA ASP A 968 0.82 26.04 -4.44
C ASP A 968 1.31 27.08 -3.42
N LYS A 969 2.29 27.92 -3.81
CA LYS A 969 2.80 28.99 -2.93
C LYS A 969 1.79 30.13 -2.72
N SER A 970 0.72 30.21 -3.53
CA SER A 970 -0.35 31.19 -3.35
C SER A 970 -1.66 30.82 -4.06
N VAL A 971 -2.77 30.69 -3.34
CA VAL A 971 -4.10 30.41 -3.92
C VAL A 971 -5.02 31.65 -3.91
N THR A 972 -5.45 32.13 -5.08
CA THR A 972 -6.29 33.33 -5.20
C THR A 972 -7.80 33.04 -5.12
N ILE A 973 -8.32 32.91 -3.89
CA ILE A 973 -9.77 32.69 -3.68
C ILE A 973 -10.55 34.02 -3.78
N VAL A 974 -11.65 34.04 -4.54
CA VAL A 974 -12.48 35.25 -4.73
C VAL A 974 -13.88 35.12 -4.14
N LYS A 975 -14.28 36.13 -3.34
CA LYS A 975 -15.62 36.28 -2.80
C LYS A 975 -16.47 37.16 -3.71
N LYS A 976 -17.62 36.66 -4.13
CA LYS A 976 -18.59 37.38 -4.96
C LYS A 976 -19.24 38.50 -4.15
N LEU A 977 -19.09 39.74 -4.60
CA LEU A 977 -19.65 40.94 -3.97
C LEU A 977 -20.64 41.59 -4.95
N LYS A 978 -21.86 41.91 -4.48
CA LYS A 978 -22.85 42.65 -5.27
C LYS A 978 -22.97 44.06 -4.70
N LEU A 979 -22.69 45.08 -5.51
CA LEU A 979 -23.11 46.44 -5.20
C LEU A 979 -24.54 46.61 -5.73
N THR A 980 -25.46 47.08 -4.90
CA THR A 980 -26.89 47.20 -5.22
C THR A 980 -27.31 48.67 -5.22
N GLY A 981 -28.07 49.09 -6.22
CA GLY A 981 -28.63 50.44 -6.32
C GLY A 981 -30.03 50.43 -6.89
N TYR A 982 -30.71 51.57 -6.74
CA TYR A 982 -32.13 51.72 -7.08
C TYR A 982 -32.32 52.79 -8.15
N PRO A 983 -33.18 52.55 -9.15
CA PRO A 983 -33.50 53.53 -10.17
C PRO A 983 -34.35 54.66 -9.56
N TYR A 984 -33.95 55.92 -9.74
CA TYR A 984 -34.72 57.08 -9.27
C TYR A 984 -35.35 57.89 -10.41
N LYS A 985 -34.81 57.79 -11.63
CA LYS A 985 -35.39 58.41 -12.84
C LYS A 985 -35.18 57.51 -14.05
N ILE A 986 -36.27 57.11 -14.71
CA ILE A 986 -36.26 56.14 -15.81
C ILE A 986 -36.82 56.80 -17.07
N PHE A 987 -36.09 56.67 -18.18
CA PHE A 987 -36.52 57.11 -19.52
C PHE A 987 -36.95 55.91 -20.36
N LYS A 988 -36.51 55.80 -21.63
CA LYS A 988 -36.72 54.59 -22.45
C LYS A 988 -35.65 53.54 -22.12
N ASN A 989 -34.43 53.71 -22.62
CA ASN A 989 -33.29 52.81 -22.35
C ASN A 989 -32.29 53.39 -21.33
N THR A 990 -32.35 54.70 -21.05
CA THR A 990 -31.52 55.35 -20.04
C THR A 990 -32.21 55.38 -18.67
N CYS A 991 -31.41 55.22 -17.63
CA CYS A 991 -31.85 55.25 -16.24
C CYS A 991 -30.82 55.99 -15.39
N PHE A 992 -31.27 56.76 -14.39
CA PHE A 992 -30.42 57.31 -13.35
C PHE A 992 -30.61 56.49 -12.07
N ILE A 993 -29.50 56.02 -11.50
CA ILE A 993 -29.44 55.09 -10.36
C ILE A 993 -28.76 55.78 -9.19
N GLN A 994 -29.22 55.51 -7.97
CA GLN A 994 -28.67 56.00 -6.71
C GLN A 994 -28.46 54.86 -5.69
N GLY A 995 -27.66 55.11 -4.66
CA GLY A 995 -27.46 54.19 -3.53
C GLY A 995 -26.55 52.98 -3.78
N MET A 996 -25.91 52.88 -4.96
CA MET A 996 -24.89 51.85 -5.25
C MET A 996 -23.47 52.29 -4.84
N PHE A 997 -23.24 53.59 -4.85
CA PHE A 997 -21.99 54.28 -4.57
C PHE A 997 -22.28 55.53 -3.75
N ASN A 998 -21.31 56.01 -2.99
CA ASN A 998 -21.43 57.21 -2.16
C ASN A 998 -20.83 58.45 -2.85
N THR A 999 -19.73 58.28 -3.58
CA THR A 999 -18.98 59.38 -4.19
C THR A 999 -18.97 59.35 -5.72
N VAL A 1000 -18.70 60.52 -6.32
CA VAL A 1000 -18.49 60.66 -7.78
C VAL A 1000 -17.23 59.89 -8.25
N LEU A 1001 -16.21 59.79 -7.38
CA LEU A 1001 -14.95 59.10 -7.66
C LEU A 1001 -15.13 57.58 -7.73
N GLU A 1002 -15.95 57.00 -6.84
CA GLU A 1002 -16.35 55.59 -6.94
C GLU A 1002 -17.02 55.30 -8.29
N VAL A 1003 -17.99 56.13 -8.70
CA VAL A 1003 -18.66 55.95 -9.99
C VAL A 1003 -17.67 56.04 -11.15
N ALA A 1004 -16.76 57.01 -11.14
CA ALA A 1004 -15.73 57.14 -12.18
C ALA A 1004 -14.85 55.89 -12.29
N LYS A 1005 -14.46 55.29 -11.14
CA LYS A 1005 -13.71 54.02 -11.09
C LYS A 1005 -14.49 52.82 -11.66
N PHE A 1006 -15.82 52.89 -11.70
CA PHE A 1006 -16.70 51.88 -12.30
C PHE A 1006 -17.40 52.37 -13.59
N GLU A 1007 -16.91 53.44 -14.23
CA GLU A 1007 -17.46 53.88 -15.52
C GLU A 1007 -17.20 52.81 -16.60
N GLY A 1008 -18.17 52.58 -17.47
CA GLY A 1008 -18.13 51.46 -18.43
C GLY A 1008 -18.41 50.07 -17.83
N ALA A 1009 -18.53 49.91 -16.50
CA ALA A 1009 -18.78 48.60 -15.89
C ALA A 1009 -20.18 48.05 -16.25
N SER A 1010 -20.27 46.71 -16.36
CA SER A 1010 -21.52 46.02 -16.66
C SER A 1010 -22.38 45.79 -15.41
N ILE A 1011 -23.68 46.05 -15.55
CA ILE A 1011 -24.69 45.94 -14.49
C ILE A 1011 -25.90 45.15 -15.01
N ARG A 1012 -26.71 44.58 -14.11
CA ARG A 1012 -27.99 43.94 -14.48
C ARG A 1012 -29.10 44.30 -13.50
N THR A 1013 -30.35 44.29 -13.96
CA THR A 1013 -31.52 44.33 -13.05
C THR A 1013 -31.84 42.92 -12.53
N VAL A 1014 -32.63 42.84 -11.45
CA VAL A 1014 -33.26 41.58 -11.01
C VAL A 1014 -34.21 41.01 -12.08
N SER A 1015 -34.85 41.86 -12.87
CA SER A 1015 -35.64 41.45 -14.05
C SER A 1015 -34.80 40.97 -15.24
N GLY A 1016 -33.47 40.90 -15.12
CA GLY A 1016 -32.57 40.26 -16.10
C GLY A 1016 -31.94 41.18 -17.14
N LEU A 1017 -32.46 42.41 -17.30
CA LEU A 1017 -31.96 43.40 -18.26
C LEU A 1017 -30.47 43.69 -18.02
N LYS A 1018 -29.63 43.56 -19.05
CA LYS A 1018 -28.23 44.00 -19.01
C LYS A 1018 -28.14 45.50 -19.24
N GLY A 1019 -27.11 46.11 -18.67
CA GLY A 1019 -26.80 47.52 -18.88
C GLY A 1019 -25.34 47.87 -18.56
N GLN A 1020 -25.02 49.13 -18.73
CA GLN A 1020 -23.67 49.68 -18.53
C GLN A 1020 -23.73 51.03 -17.78
N ILE A 1021 -22.78 51.26 -16.88
CA ILE A 1021 -22.53 52.59 -16.28
C ILE A 1021 -21.94 53.51 -17.36
N LYS A 1022 -22.51 54.72 -17.55
CA LYS A 1022 -22.18 55.63 -18.67
C LYS A 1022 -21.68 57.01 -18.29
N LYS A 1023 -21.97 57.54 -17.10
CA LYS A 1023 -21.32 58.71 -16.49
C LYS A 1023 -21.81 58.93 -15.05
N ALA A 1024 -20.95 59.44 -14.17
CA ALA A 1024 -21.37 59.99 -12.88
C ALA A 1024 -22.25 61.24 -13.02
N LEU A 1025 -23.13 61.46 -12.03
CA LEU A 1025 -23.94 62.68 -11.88
C LEU A 1025 -23.38 63.53 -10.74
N ARG A 1026 -23.50 64.87 -10.84
CA ARG A 1026 -23.03 65.79 -9.78
C ARG A 1026 -23.95 65.79 -8.55
N THR A 1027 -25.24 65.56 -8.76
CA THR A 1027 -26.30 65.64 -7.74
C THR A 1027 -27.42 64.65 -8.05
N PRO A 1028 -27.83 63.78 -7.11
CA PRO A 1028 -27.20 63.53 -5.80
C PRO A 1028 -25.80 62.87 -5.96
N PRO A 1029 -24.93 62.95 -4.94
CA PRO A 1029 -23.60 62.32 -4.98
C PRO A 1029 -23.74 60.79 -5.07
N GLY A 1030 -22.76 60.13 -5.72
CA GLY A 1030 -22.77 58.68 -5.94
C GLY A 1030 -23.81 58.18 -6.96
N ALA A 1031 -24.72 59.04 -7.43
CA ALA A 1031 -25.65 58.69 -8.49
C ALA A 1031 -25.01 58.73 -9.87
N PHE A 1032 -25.56 57.93 -10.79
CA PHE A 1032 -24.99 57.76 -12.13
C PHE A 1032 -26.03 57.50 -13.20
N ARG A 1033 -25.68 57.86 -14.44
CA ARG A 1033 -26.42 57.50 -15.65
C ARG A 1033 -25.98 56.11 -16.13
N ALA A 1034 -26.96 55.25 -16.36
CA ALA A 1034 -26.80 53.96 -17.03
C ALA A 1034 -27.65 53.87 -18.31
N THR A 1035 -27.28 52.92 -19.17
CA THR A 1035 -28.04 52.47 -20.34
C THR A 1035 -28.34 50.99 -20.22
N PHE A 1036 -29.58 50.58 -20.49
CA PHE A 1036 -30.06 49.19 -20.46
C PHE A 1036 -30.62 48.75 -21.83
N GLU A 1037 -30.72 47.44 -22.02
CA GLU A 1037 -31.31 46.79 -23.21
C GLU A 1037 -32.78 47.23 -23.45
N ASP A 1038 -33.57 47.37 -22.39
CA ASP A 1038 -34.96 47.87 -22.42
C ASP A 1038 -35.27 48.67 -21.12
N ARG A 1039 -36.50 49.16 -21.01
CA ARG A 1039 -36.98 50.01 -19.91
C ARG A 1039 -37.13 49.23 -18.59
N ALA A 1040 -36.20 49.49 -17.67
CA ALA A 1040 -36.31 49.10 -16.26
C ALA A 1040 -37.59 49.66 -15.59
N LEU A 1041 -37.99 49.06 -14.47
CA LEU A 1041 -39.11 49.51 -13.62
C LEU A 1041 -38.58 50.21 -12.37
N MET A 1042 -39.37 51.10 -11.75
CA MET A 1042 -39.02 51.73 -10.46
C MET A 1042 -38.89 50.71 -9.31
N SER A 1043 -39.44 49.51 -9.48
CA SER A 1043 -39.33 48.38 -8.55
C SER A 1043 -38.11 47.48 -8.83
N ASP A 1044 -37.33 47.71 -9.89
CA ASP A 1044 -36.13 46.92 -10.16
C ASP A 1044 -35.01 47.28 -9.20
N ILE A 1045 -34.34 46.26 -8.65
CA ILE A 1045 -33.03 46.44 -8.01
C ILE A 1045 -31.96 46.24 -9.10
N VAL A 1046 -31.07 47.21 -9.24
CA VAL A 1046 -29.90 47.11 -10.12
C VAL A 1046 -28.72 46.60 -9.31
N PHE A 1047 -27.91 45.71 -9.87
CA PHE A 1047 -26.66 45.28 -9.24
C PHE A 1047 -25.47 45.23 -10.21
N LEU A 1048 -24.30 45.59 -9.69
CA LEU A 1048 -22.99 45.31 -10.27
C LEU A 1048 -22.45 44.02 -9.63
N ARG A 1049 -21.89 43.12 -10.44
CA ARG A 1049 -21.23 41.88 -9.97
C ARG A 1049 -19.73 42.10 -9.89
N SER A 1050 -19.20 42.21 -8.68
CA SER A 1050 -17.77 42.34 -8.39
C SER A 1050 -17.22 41.10 -7.69
N TRP A 1051 -15.90 41.01 -7.62
CA TRP A 1051 -15.13 39.92 -7.03
C TRP A 1051 -14.04 40.50 -6.15
N TYR A 1052 -13.97 40.06 -4.90
CA TYR A 1052 -13.01 40.55 -3.91
C TYR A 1052 -12.11 39.39 -3.47
N PRO A 1053 -10.77 39.49 -3.58
CA PRO A 1053 -9.86 38.43 -3.16
C PRO A 1053 -9.92 38.25 -1.63
N VAL A 1054 -9.83 37.01 -1.16
CA VAL A 1054 -9.89 36.67 0.27
C VAL A 1054 -8.72 35.77 0.64
N SER A 1055 -7.85 36.27 1.52
CA SER A 1055 -6.74 35.50 2.08
C SER A 1055 -7.24 34.36 2.98
N VAL A 1056 -6.54 33.23 2.87
CA VAL A 1056 -6.62 32.07 3.78
C VAL A 1056 -5.99 32.46 5.12
N PRO A 1057 -6.64 32.20 6.27
CA PRO A 1057 -6.04 32.46 7.58
C PRO A 1057 -4.83 31.55 7.83
N GLN A 1058 -3.71 32.13 8.25
CA GLN A 1058 -2.50 31.39 8.63
C GLN A 1058 -2.64 30.87 10.07
N LEU A 1059 -3.48 29.85 10.26
CA LEU A 1059 -3.56 29.09 11.51
C LEU A 1059 -3.03 27.67 11.29
N TYR A 1060 -2.03 27.30 12.09
CA TYR A 1060 -1.54 25.94 12.25
C TYR A 1060 -1.35 25.71 13.75
N ASN A 1061 -1.97 24.66 14.30
CA ASN A 1061 -1.89 24.28 15.71
C ASN A 1061 -1.84 22.75 15.82
N PRO A 1062 -0.69 22.12 16.13
CA PRO A 1062 -0.58 20.66 16.18
C PRO A 1062 -1.41 20.05 17.32
N VAL A 1063 -1.88 18.81 17.13
CA VAL A 1063 -2.59 18.05 18.17
C VAL A 1063 -1.58 17.33 19.06
N THR A 1064 -1.32 17.90 20.23
CA THR A 1064 -0.32 17.46 21.21
C THR A 1064 -0.93 16.55 22.29
N SER A 1065 -1.66 15.51 21.88
CA SER A 1065 -2.42 14.65 22.81
C SER A 1065 -1.58 13.81 23.75
N LEU A 1066 -0.35 13.42 23.38
CA LEU A 1066 0.53 12.59 24.21
C LEU A 1066 1.23 13.38 25.33
N LEU A 1067 1.32 14.72 25.20
CA LEU A 1067 1.82 15.61 26.26
C LEU A 1067 0.81 15.80 27.41
N MET A 1068 -0.47 15.47 27.20
CA MET A 1068 -1.49 15.62 28.24
C MET A 1068 -1.27 14.63 29.39
N PRO A 1069 -1.65 14.97 30.63
CA PRO A 1069 -1.60 14.05 31.78
C PRO A 1069 -2.30 12.71 31.52
N VAL A 1070 -1.80 11.66 32.17
CA VAL A 1070 -2.36 10.30 32.10
C VAL A 1070 -3.86 10.33 32.45
N GLY A 1071 -4.68 9.64 31.64
CA GLY A 1071 -6.15 9.68 31.74
C GLY A 1071 -6.83 10.93 31.17
N GLN A 1072 -6.09 11.95 30.71
CA GLN A 1072 -6.66 13.16 30.06
C GLN A 1072 -6.24 13.34 28.59
N LYS A 1073 -5.56 12.36 27.99
CA LYS A 1073 -5.07 12.40 26.59
C LYS A 1073 -6.22 12.56 25.58
N ASP A 1074 -7.31 11.85 25.80
CA ASP A 1074 -8.57 11.92 25.04
C ASP A 1074 -9.33 13.27 25.18
N ALA A 1075 -8.87 14.18 26.06
CA ALA A 1075 -9.52 15.45 26.36
C ALA A 1075 -8.87 16.68 25.69
N TRP A 1076 -7.93 16.48 24.74
CA TRP A 1076 -7.27 17.58 24.03
C TRP A 1076 -8.28 18.52 23.35
N THR A 1077 -8.19 19.83 23.64
CA THR A 1077 -9.10 20.86 23.12
C THR A 1077 -8.35 21.99 22.43
N GLY A 1078 -8.67 22.21 21.15
CA GLY A 1078 -8.18 23.34 20.37
C GLY A 1078 -9.15 24.52 20.32
N MET A 1079 -9.00 25.38 19.31
CA MET A 1079 -9.90 26.49 19.02
C MET A 1079 -11.36 26.00 18.87
N ARG A 1080 -12.27 26.56 19.67
CA ARG A 1080 -13.72 26.27 19.59
C ARG A 1080 -14.33 26.85 18.32
N THR A 1081 -15.35 26.18 17.79
CA THR A 1081 -16.11 26.66 16.62
C THR A 1081 -16.94 27.90 16.94
N VAL A 1082 -17.28 28.71 15.91
CA VAL A 1082 -18.18 29.88 16.08
C VAL A 1082 -19.58 29.48 16.56
N GLY A 1083 -19.99 28.20 16.39
CA GLY A 1083 -21.20 27.65 16.98
C GLY A 1083 -21.10 27.52 18.51
N GLN A 1084 -20.05 26.83 18.99
CA GLN A 1084 -19.76 26.67 20.42
C GLN A 1084 -19.53 28.03 21.10
N LEU A 1085 -18.65 28.88 20.56
CA LEU A 1085 -18.38 30.20 21.12
C LEU A 1085 -19.63 31.08 21.25
N LYS A 1086 -20.59 31.00 20.32
CA LYS A 1086 -21.88 31.70 20.44
C LYS A 1086 -22.82 31.08 21.47
N HIS A 1087 -22.80 29.76 21.62
CA HIS A 1087 -23.57 29.06 22.64
C HIS A 1087 -23.07 29.45 24.04
N ASP A 1088 -21.76 29.33 24.26
CA ASP A 1088 -21.09 29.53 25.55
C ASP A 1088 -21.17 31.01 26.01
N LEU A 1089 -21.23 31.95 25.06
CA LEU A 1089 -21.46 33.38 25.31
C LEU A 1089 -22.95 33.79 25.26
N GLY A 1090 -23.89 32.86 25.07
CA GLY A 1090 -25.33 33.13 24.99
C GLY A 1090 -25.82 33.93 23.77
N ILE A 1091 -24.96 34.13 22.75
CA ILE A 1091 -25.19 35.03 21.61
C ILE A 1091 -26.13 34.40 20.57
N LYS A 1092 -27.44 34.58 20.77
CA LYS A 1092 -28.49 34.13 19.85
C LYS A 1092 -28.41 34.85 18.49
N ASN A 1093 -28.28 34.08 17.41
CA ASN A 1093 -28.05 34.59 16.05
C ASN A 1093 -29.35 35.08 15.38
N LYS A 1094 -29.59 36.39 15.35
CA LYS A 1094 -30.77 37.01 14.70
C LYS A 1094 -30.56 37.13 13.17
N PRO A 1095 -31.35 36.45 12.32
CA PRO A 1095 -31.21 36.56 10.86
C PRO A 1095 -31.77 37.90 10.33
N ASN A 1096 -31.25 38.36 9.19
CA ASN A 1096 -31.81 39.54 8.51
C ASN A 1096 -33.18 39.21 7.87
N LYS A 1097 -34.22 39.96 8.26
CA LYS A 1097 -35.61 39.81 7.80
C LYS A 1097 -35.79 39.92 6.27
N ASP A 1098 -34.88 40.61 5.60
CA ASP A 1098 -34.91 40.82 4.14
C ASP A 1098 -34.17 39.72 3.37
N SER A 1099 -33.38 38.89 4.08
CA SER A 1099 -32.68 37.73 3.51
C SER A 1099 -33.44 36.42 3.70
N LEU A 1100 -34.58 36.43 4.40
CA LEU A 1100 -35.46 35.28 4.57
C LEU A 1100 -36.39 35.15 3.36
N TYR A 1101 -36.38 33.97 2.72
CA TYR A 1101 -37.31 33.65 1.64
C TYR A 1101 -38.76 33.64 2.13
N LYS A 1102 -39.68 34.10 1.28
CA LYS A 1102 -41.13 34.20 1.54
C LYS A 1102 -41.87 33.77 0.27
N PRO A 1103 -43.03 33.10 0.36
CA PRO A 1103 -43.80 32.70 -0.82
C PRO A 1103 -44.28 33.94 -1.59
N VAL A 1104 -43.93 34.02 -2.89
CA VAL A 1104 -44.21 35.21 -3.73
C VAL A 1104 -45.50 34.99 -4.53
N VAL A 1105 -46.63 35.41 -3.97
CA VAL A 1105 -47.92 35.40 -4.67
C VAL A 1105 -47.94 36.47 -5.77
N ARG A 1106 -47.81 36.05 -7.03
CA ARG A 1106 -47.80 36.96 -8.19
C ARG A 1106 -49.22 37.24 -8.68
N GLN A 1107 -49.65 38.50 -8.60
CA GLN A 1107 -50.90 38.94 -9.22
C GLN A 1107 -50.83 38.84 -10.75
N LYS A 1108 -51.96 38.53 -11.40
CA LYS A 1108 -52.06 38.46 -12.86
C LYS A 1108 -51.89 39.86 -13.47
N ARG A 1109 -50.77 40.10 -14.14
CA ARG A 1109 -50.48 41.39 -14.78
C ARG A 1109 -51.38 41.60 -16.01
N HIS A 1110 -52.36 42.50 -15.88
CA HIS A 1110 -53.09 43.05 -17.02
C HIS A 1110 -52.26 44.20 -17.63
N PHE A 1111 -52.12 44.20 -18.95
CA PHE A 1111 -51.45 45.27 -19.69
C PHE A 1111 -52.50 46.26 -20.24
N ASN A 1112 -52.12 47.54 -20.35
CA ASN A 1112 -52.98 48.55 -20.95
C ASN A 1112 -53.24 48.25 -22.44
N PRO A 1113 -54.43 48.56 -22.97
CA PRO A 1113 -54.72 48.39 -24.39
C PRO A 1113 -53.84 49.30 -25.26
N LEU A 1114 -53.61 48.89 -26.52
CA LEU A 1114 -52.76 49.61 -27.47
C LEU A 1114 -53.34 50.99 -27.80
N HIS A 1115 -52.70 52.04 -27.26
CA HIS A 1115 -53.06 53.43 -27.56
C HIS A 1115 -52.37 53.90 -28.85
N ILE A 1116 -53.09 53.87 -29.96
CA ILE A 1116 -52.63 54.41 -31.25
C ILE A 1116 -52.65 55.96 -31.19
N PRO A 1117 -51.55 56.67 -31.50
CA PRO A 1117 -51.53 58.13 -31.53
C PRO A 1117 -52.56 58.71 -32.52
N LYS A 1118 -53.28 59.77 -32.11
CA LYS A 1118 -54.33 60.40 -32.93
C LYS A 1118 -53.82 60.91 -34.30
N THR A 1119 -52.54 61.27 -34.40
CA THR A 1119 -51.86 61.61 -35.66
C THR A 1119 -51.77 60.40 -36.59
N LEU A 1120 -51.22 59.28 -36.12
CA LEU A 1120 -51.17 58.02 -36.86
C LEU A 1120 -52.57 57.54 -37.24
N GLN A 1121 -53.53 57.56 -36.30
CA GLN A 1121 -54.91 57.13 -36.54
C GLN A 1121 -55.64 57.94 -37.63
N LYS A 1122 -55.23 59.20 -37.86
CA LYS A 1122 -55.71 60.00 -38.99
C LYS A 1122 -55.04 59.61 -40.31
N ALA A 1123 -53.74 59.28 -40.28
CA ALA A 1123 -52.95 58.90 -41.46
C ALA A 1123 -53.12 57.43 -41.90
N LEU A 1124 -53.64 56.55 -41.04
CA LEU A 1124 -53.89 55.13 -41.38
C LEU A 1124 -54.86 55.00 -42.56
N PRO A 1125 -54.52 54.21 -43.61
CA PRO A 1125 -55.43 53.90 -44.71
C PRO A 1125 -56.78 53.36 -44.23
N PHE A 1126 -57.88 53.74 -44.90
CA PHE A 1126 -59.26 53.51 -44.47
C PHE A 1126 -59.55 52.07 -43.99
N LYS A 1127 -59.04 51.05 -44.70
CA LYS A 1127 -59.20 49.62 -44.35
C LYS A 1127 -58.54 49.23 -43.01
N SER A 1128 -57.45 49.92 -42.64
CA SER A 1128 -56.66 49.68 -41.42
C SER A 1128 -57.06 50.56 -40.22
N LYS A 1129 -57.88 51.59 -40.46
CA LYS A 1129 -58.26 52.57 -39.44
C LYS A 1129 -59.20 51.91 -38.40
N PRO A 1130 -58.86 51.95 -37.10
CA PRO A 1130 -59.64 51.25 -36.07
C PRO A 1130 -61.03 51.89 -35.93
N LYS A 1131 -62.07 51.07 -36.12
CA LYS A 1131 -63.49 51.46 -36.05
C LYS A 1131 -64.00 51.55 -34.60
N ASN A 1132 -63.24 52.24 -33.75
CA ASN A 1132 -63.63 52.50 -32.36
C ASN A 1132 -64.86 53.42 -32.37
N GLN A 1133 -66.03 52.88 -32.02
CA GLN A 1133 -67.20 53.72 -31.76
C GLN A 1133 -66.93 54.54 -30.50
N GLU A 1134 -67.12 55.85 -30.57
CA GLU A 1134 -67.13 56.68 -29.37
C GLU A 1134 -68.29 56.23 -28.47
N ALA A 1135 -68.09 56.29 -27.15
CA ALA A 1135 -69.12 55.91 -26.20
C ALA A 1135 -70.29 56.87 -26.36
N LYS A 1136 -71.39 56.39 -26.96
CA LYS A 1136 -72.57 57.21 -27.25
C LYS A 1136 -73.01 57.93 -25.99
N GLY A 1137 -73.09 59.26 -26.05
CA GLY A 1137 -73.68 60.07 -25.00
C GLY A 1137 -75.13 59.62 -24.72
N LYS A 1138 -75.69 60.06 -23.59
CA LYS A 1138 -77.08 59.73 -23.22
C LYS A 1138 -78.01 60.03 -24.39
N THR A 1139 -78.54 58.99 -25.03
CA THR A 1139 -79.54 59.10 -26.10
C THR A 1139 -80.72 59.93 -25.57
N PRO A 1140 -81.20 60.95 -26.30
CA PRO A 1140 -82.39 61.71 -25.89
C PRO A 1140 -83.57 60.76 -25.73
N LEU A 1141 -84.50 61.11 -24.84
CA LEU A 1141 -85.53 60.20 -24.34
C LEU A 1141 -86.39 59.64 -25.49
N ASP A 1142 -86.69 60.49 -26.47
CA ASP A 1142 -87.59 60.23 -27.60
C ASP A 1142 -87.01 59.20 -28.60
N LEU A 1143 -85.69 58.98 -28.58
CA LEU A 1143 -85.01 57.97 -29.38
C LEU A 1143 -84.75 56.66 -28.61
N ARG A 1144 -85.16 56.57 -27.34
CA ARG A 1144 -85.17 55.30 -26.60
C ARG A 1144 -86.48 54.58 -26.86
N ARG A 1145 -86.42 53.45 -27.58
CA ARG A 1145 -87.48 52.43 -27.54
C ARG A 1145 -87.73 52.06 -26.06
N PRO A 1146 -88.99 51.95 -25.60
CA PRO A 1146 -89.29 51.60 -24.22
C PRO A 1146 -88.68 50.23 -23.89
N ALA A 1147 -87.79 50.22 -22.90
CA ALA A 1147 -87.16 48.98 -22.44
C ALA A 1147 -88.12 48.26 -21.48
N VAL A 1148 -88.50 47.03 -21.79
CA VAL A 1148 -89.34 46.20 -20.92
C VAL A 1148 -88.63 46.01 -19.57
N ILE A 1149 -89.26 46.50 -18.51
CA ILE A 1149 -88.75 46.37 -17.15
C ILE A 1149 -89.07 44.96 -16.68
N ARG A 1150 -88.03 44.13 -16.57
CA ARG A 1150 -88.18 42.73 -16.13
C ARG A 1150 -88.73 42.62 -14.72
N GLU A 1151 -89.59 41.64 -14.51
CA GLU A 1151 -90.16 41.33 -13.20
C GLU A 1151 -89.09 40.89 -12.18
N PRO A 1152 -89.36 40.96 -10.86
CA PRO A 1152 -88.43 40.48 -9.85
C PRO A 1152 -88.01 39.01 -10.02
N HIS A 1153 -88.90 38.15 -10.55
CA HIS A 1153 -88.58 36.76 -10.88
C HIS A 1153 -87.67 36.66 -12.11
N GLU A 1154 -88.07 37.25 -13.24
CA GLU A 1154 -87.25 37.30 -14.47
C GLU A 1154 -85.86 37.90 -14.22
N ARG A 1155 -85.75 38.90 -13.35
CA ARG A 1155 -84.48 39.52 -12.95
C ARG A 1155 -83.58 38.53 -12.21
N LYS A 1156 -84.14 37.68 -11.33
CA LYS A 1156 -83.40 36.59 -10.68
C LYS A 1156 -82.96 35.53 -11.70
N VAL A 1157 -83.84 35.11 -12.61
CA VAL A 1157 -83.52 34.15 -13.67
C VAL A 1157 -82.43 34.68 -14.62
N ALA A 1158 -82.52 35.94 -15.06
CA ALA A 1158 -81.51 36.58 -15.89
C ALA A 1158 -80.16 36.74 -15.17
N ALA A 1159 -80.17 37.02 -13.87
CA ALA A 1159 -78.95 37.05 -13.05
C ALA A 1159 -78.33 35.66 -12.91
N LEU A 1160 -79.14 34.62 -12.67
CA LEU A 1160 -78.72 33.22 -12.62
C LEU A 1160 -78.09 32.77 -13.94
N LEU A 1161 -78.76 33.02 -15.08
CA LEU A 1161 -78.25 32.71 -16.41
C LEU A 1161 -76.94 33.47 -16.72
N THR A 1162 -76.81 34.71 -16.26
CA THR A 1162 -75.57 35.48 -16.38
C THR A 1162 -74.45 34.85 -15.54
N ALA A 1163 -74.73 34.47 -14.29
CA ALA A 1163 -73.77 33.81 -13.41
C ALA A 1163 -73.31 32.46 -13.99
N LEU A 1164 -74.25 31.58 -14.37
CA LEU A 1164 -73.98 30.31 -15.05
C LEU A 1164 -73.15 30.52 -16.33
N GLY A 1165 -73.50 31.52 -17.14
CA GLY A 1165 -72.73 31.92 -18.31
C GLY A 1165 -71.29 32.34 -17.97
N THR A 1166 -71.05 33.09 -16.90
CA THR A 1166 -69.68 33.44 -16.47
C THR A 1166 -68.90 32.24 -15.94
N VAL A 1167 -69.52 31.34 -15.17
CA VAL A 1167 -68.91 30.12 -14.66
C VAL A 1167 -68.55 29.16 -15.80
N TYR A 1168 -69.46 28.97 -16.76
CA TYR A 1168 -69.21 28.17 -17.97
C TYR A 1168 -68.06 28.74 -18.81
N ASN A 1169 -68.07 30.06 -19.07
CA ASN A 1169 -66.98 30.73 -19.78
C ASN A 1169 -65.64 30.65 -19.02
N HIS A 1170 -65.65 30.64 -17.68
CA HIS A 1170 -64.44 30.43 -16.88
C HIS A 1170 -63.95 28.98 -16.95
N LYS A 1171 -64.85 28.00 -16.82
CA LYS A 1171 -64.54 26.56 -16.94
C LYS A 1171 -63.95 26.25 -18.32
N ASN A 1172 -64.56 26.73 -19.40
CA ASN A 1172 -64.05 26.53 -20.76
C ASN A 1172 -62.69 27.19 -20.98
N LYS A 1173 -62.46 28.42 -20.47
CA LYS A 1173 -61.15 29.07 -20.56
C LYS A 1173 -60.07 28.35 -19.75
N LYS A 1174 -60.42 27.77 -18.60
CA LYS A 1174 -59.51 26.92 -17.81
C LYS A 1174 -59.17 25.63 -18.58
N ALA A 1175 -60.18 24.91 -19.05
CA ALA A 1175 -60.00 23.67 -19.83
C ALA A 1175 -59.20 23.90 -21.13
N GLN A 1176 -59.46 24.99 -21.86
CA GLN A 1176 -58.67 25.37 -23.05
C GLN A 1176 -57.22 25.69 -22.71
N ALA A 1177 -56.94 26.34 -21.59
CA ALA A 1177 -55.57 26.59 -21.15
C ALA A 1177 -54.85 25.29 -20.74
N GLU A 1178 -55.55 24.37 -20.07
CA GLU A 1178 -55.04 23.05 -19.69
C GLU A 1178 -54.77 22.18 -20.92
N GLN A 1179 -55.69 22.14 -21.89
CA GLN A 1179 -55.50 21.48 -23.18
C GLN A 1179 -54.34 22.09 -23.97
N HIS A 1180 -54.20 23.42 -24.00
CA HIS A 1180 -53.07 24.08 -24.66
C HIS A 1180 -51.74 23.78 -23.96
N MET A 1181 -51.70 23.64 -22.64
CA MET A 1181 -50.50 23.18 -21.93
C MET A 1181 -50.16 21.74 -22.31
N LYS A 1182 -51.10 20.80 -22.15
CA LYS A 1182 -50.91 19.38 -22.54
C LYS A 1182 -50.45 19.24 -24.00
N HIS A 1183 -51.07 19.97 -24.94
CA HIS A 1183 -50.70 19.95 -26.34
C HIS A 1183 -49.30 20.55 -26.59
N LYS A 1184 -48.93 21.62 -25.88
CA LYS A 1184 -47.58 22.20 -25.97
C LYS A 1184 -46.51 21.23 -25.47
N ASP A 1185 -46.79 20.50 -24.39
CA ASP A 1185 -45.83 19.56 -23.82
C ASP A 1185 -45.72 18.27 -24.66
N PHE A 1186 -46.83 17.78 -25.22
CA PHE A 1186 -46.85 16.76 -26.28
C PHE A 1186 -46.03 17.19 -27.52
N LEU A 1187 -46.14 18.44 -27.97
CA LEU A 1187 -45.33 18.93 -29.09
C LEU A 1187 -43.83 18.87 -28.80
N LYS A 1188 -43.37 19.19 -27.58
CA LYS A 1188 -41.96 19.02 -27.20
C LYS A 1188 -41.51 17.55 -27.22
N GLN A 1189 -42.35 16.63 -26.74
CA GLN A 1189 -42.05 15.19 -26.75
C GLN A 1189 -41.91 14.71 -28.20
N LYS A 1190 -42.84 15.08 -29.08
CA LYS A 1190 -42.79 14.80 -30.51
C LYS A 1190 -41.58 15.44 -31.22
N GLU A 1191 -41.16 16.65 -30.81
CA GLU A 1191 -39.92 17.28 -31.28
C GLU A 1191 -38.67 16.48 -30.85
N LYS A 1192 -38.59 16.00 -29.59
CA LYS A 1192 -37.53 15.07 -29.14
C LYS A 1192 -37.52 13.78 -29.98
N GLU A 1193 -38.67 13.14 -30.17
CA GLU A 1193 -38.81 11.91 -30.97
C GLU A 1193 -38.37 12.10 -32.43
N GLU A 1194 -38.78 13.20 -33.06
CA GLU A 1194 -38.40 13.50 -34.45
C GLU A 1194 -36.89 13.74 -34.58
N VAL A 1195 -36.24 14.37 -33.59
CA VAL A 1195 -34.77 14.50 -33.55
C VAL A 1195 -34.09 13.13 -33.41
N VAL A 1196 -34.57 12.24 -32.54
CA VAL A 1196 -34.04 10.86 -32.40
C VAL A 1196 -34.24 10.06 -33.68
N LYS A 1197 -35.41 10.15 -34.31
CA LYS A 1197 -35.72 9.51 -35.59
C LYS A 1197 -34.81 10.02 -36.72
N GLN A 1198 -34.54 11.33 -36.76
CA GLN A 1198 -33.58 11.92 -37.70
C GLN A 1198 -32.14 11.46 -37.45
N LYS A 1199 -31.70 11.28 -36.18
CA LYS A 1199 -30.39 10.67 -35.87
C LYS A 1199 -30.30 9.24 -36.42
N ARG A 1200 -31.28 8.37 -36.14
CA ARG A 1200 -31.33 6.98 -36.64
C ARG A 1200 -31.29 6.92 -38.18
N LEU A 1201 -32.11 7.72 -38.87
CA LEU A 1201 -32.14 7.77 -40.34
C LEU A 1201 -30.81 8.25 -40.95
N LYS A 1202 -30.08 9.18 -40.28
CA LYS A 1202 -28.74 9.60 -40.70
C LYS A 1202 -27.72 8.45 -40.56
N GLU A 1203 -27.76 7.71 -39.46
CA GLU A 1203 -26.90 6.54 -39.26
C GLU A 1203 -27.17 5.42 -40.26
N GLU A 1204 -28.43 5.04 -40.47
CA GLU A 1204 -28.82 4.02 -41.44
C GLU A 1204 -28.35 4.41 -42.84
N ARG A 1205 -28.53 5.68 -43.23
CA ARG A 1205 -28.02 6.21 -44.50
C ARG A 1205 -26.49 6.20 -44.58
N LYS A 1206 -25.77 6.50 -43.48
CA LYS A 1206 -24.29 6.37 -43.41
C LYS A 1206 -23.83 4.90 -43.51
N LYS A 1207 -24.54 3.97 -42.87
CA LYS A 1207 -24.31 2.51 -42.93
C LYS A 1207 -24.55 1.98 -44.36
N ILE A 1208 -25.65 2.39 -45.01
CA ILE A 1208 -25.97 2.05 -46.41
C ILE A 1208 -24.92 2.60 -47.37
N TYR A 1209 -24.53 3.87 -47.28
CA TYR A 1209 -23.50 4.43 -48.16
C TYR A 1209 -22.11 3.81 -47.91
N ARG A 1210 -21.71 3.52 -46.65
CA ARG A 1210 -20.49 2.75 -46.36
C ARG A 1210 -20.54 1.36 -47.04
N ALA A 1211 -21.67 0.66 -46.99
CA ALA A 1211 -21.84 -0.64 -47.66
C ALA A 1211 -21.86 -0.55 -49.19
N MET A 1212 -22.46 0.51 -49.77
CA MET A 1212 -22.43 0.80 -51.21
C MET A 1212 -21.00 1.09 -51.68
N GLY A 1213 -20.30 2.02 -51.04
CA GLY A 1213 -18.91 2.37 -51.35
C GLY A 1213 -17.95 1.19 -51.18
N GLN A 1214 -18.18 0.29 -50.22
CA GLN A 1214 -17.43 -0.96 -50.13
C GLN A 1214 -17.75 -1.94 -51.27
N LYS A 1215 -19.01 -2.02 -51.74
CA LYS A 1215 -19.38 -2.82 -52.94
C LYS A 1215 -18.76 -2.24 -54.21
N GLU A 1216 -18.69 -0.91 -54.33
CA GLU A 1216 -18.10 -0.22 -55.48
C GLU A 1216 -16.57 -0.29 -55.47
N LYS A 1217 -15.90 -0.04 -54.34
CA LYS A 1217 -14.46 -0.33 -54.17
C LYS A 1217 -14.14 -1.80 -54.48
N LYS A 1218 -15.03 -2.76 -54.16
CA LYS A 1218 -14.89 -4.17 -54.56
C LYS A 1218 -15.07 -4.39 -56.07
N LYS A 1219 -16.09 -3.79 -56.69
CA LYS A 1219 -16.32 -3.85 -58.15
C LYS A 1219 -15.12 -3.29 -58.93
N LEU A 1220 -14.64 -2.10 -58.56
CA LEU A 1220 -13.48 -1.45 -59.18
C LEU A 1220 -12.21 -2.28 -59.03
N LYS A 1221 -11.97 -2.88 -57.85
CA LYS A 1221 -10.84 -3.82 -57.66
C LYS A 1221 -11.01 -5.16 -58.39
N SER A 1222 -12.23 -5.55 -58.77
CA SER A 1222 -12.45 -6.71 -59.65
C SER A 1222 -12.36 -6.37 -61.15
N SER A 1223 -12.62 -5.14 -61.58
CA SER A 1223 -12.41 -4.70 -62.97
C SER A 1223 -10.96 -4.31 -63.27
N LEU A 1224 -10.19 -3.91 -62.24
CA LEU A 1224 -8.74 -3.67 -62.36
C LEU A 1224 -7.90 -4.96 -62.35
N LYS A 1225 -8.48 -6.13 -62.01
CA LYS A 1225 -7.92 -7.41 -62.43
C LYS A 1225 -8.34 -7.67 -63.87
N GLY A 1226 -7.50 -7.24 -64.81
CA GLY A 1226 -7.71 -7.42 -66.25
C GLY A 1226 -7.91 -8.89 -66.65
N ALA A 1227 -8.49 -9.10 -67.82
CA ALA A 1227 -8.67 -10.43 -68.37
C ALA A 1227 -7.31 -11.07 -68.68
N SER A 1228 -7.11 -12.31 -68.23
CA SER A 1228 -6.11 -13.20 -68.80
C SER A 1228 -6.45 -13.43 -70.27
N LYS A 1229 -5.54 -13.12 -71.19
CA LYS A 1229 -5.57 -13.73 -72.52
C LYS A 1229 -5.34 -15.23 -72.32
N ASP A 1230 -6.29 -16.04 -72.76
CA ASP A 1230 -6.06 -17.33 -73.42
C ASP A 1230 -7.42 -17.93 -73.82
N ASN A 1231 -7.66 -17.95 -75.14
CA ASN A 1231 -8.79 -18.57 -75.88
C ASN A 1231 -10.22 -18.33 -75.33
#